data_AF-A0A2A2AQC0-F1
#
_entry.id   AF-A0A2A2AQC0-F1
#
_cell.length_a   1.000
_cell.length_b   1.000
_cell.length_c   1.000
_cell.angle_alpha   90.00
_cell.angle_beta   90.00
_cell.angle_gamma   90.00
#
_symmetry.space_group_name_H-M   'P 1'
#
loop_
_entity.id
_entity.type
_entity.pdbx_description
1 polymer ?
#
loop_
_entity_poly.entity_id
_entity_poly.type
_entity_poly.pdbx_seq_one_letter_code
_entity_poly.pdbx_strand_id
1 'polypeptide(L)'
;MRPLAPDSHCSRQLERVLLERLPIQGLATDWHRHLEDRSRHAREGGHPAPPCAQEEIGKRQRPRRPCQRRGWTPAFAGVTRTSGACSKCLHQNRNRSSCECCQGPDVRPAAHAPPLQARQKNRQKNCPVPHGCFVFTVVPLAANPGPHWPNRLKGQDSMPSTASPFPLASARAPASKAAPWPAALPRRRQAWACTAVASACAWLALTAATPAQAQAQTQPNAAAPKAQRVHAIALPAQDLAQALNALARQTGQAISADHALMAGKQAPAVAGQLTTAQALRQLLAGSGLQAEAVAGGWVVRRAPAATPPQPATPGAAQTLPAVTVTAAPDVSGTTEGTRSFTTRALSSATGLALSPRQTPQSVSVITRERIEAQGMSSLSDAVAATPGVYTAPYDGRGEEFSARGFFIHSIQVDGVSMEWESGWSAGETRNNLAMYDRVEVVRGAGGLMTGTGEPSASVNMIRKRADSDVFTGQVQGELGSWKNRSGMVDLSAPLNASRSVRARMVAQAGSRDTFRDREHFSNSLLYGTVEADLSDATRLTVGADWKRNRPRGIPWGGLIPWYSDGSRIDWQRGYSLAPHWSQWHSSQNTVFAKLSHNFNSRWKLEVDAQKSRSTADVKVLWPEGWPDRATGLGLETERDQYDATNTYSNINLRIQGGFDAWGRQHELTAGLSSARHKLVGFRFKPGYGVLGSIWDFDGQYPEPDTTVGIEPLHHTTTRQRAIHAATRLHLAEPLRLIVGARLTSWERQGEDTTFEPAFHQRHSAVMTPYIGAVYDINDSYSAYASATRIFNPQKKRDRHGGYLDPLKGQNLEAGLKAEWLDGQLNGSLAVFQTTQDNFGVEDGNLRVPGSADEQAWRAAKGVKTRGYELELAGRLAPGWDVGLGWTQFSSKDASGERVGTTRPGRMLKLHTQYRLGGAWSKLTLGGGLHWQGRIYKDVQNPVTGAPEQLRQNAYALLNLSARYQFTPQLAARLAVNNVLDKQYWANVGFFDRMTYGAPRSVMLTVDYRF
;
A
#
# COMPACT_ATOMS: atom_id res chain seq x y z
N MET A 1 -30.53 46.97 13.16
CA MET A 1 -30.85 48.23 12.44
C MET A 1 -29.70 48.56 11.49
N ARG A 2 -29.94 49.39 10.45
CA ARG A 2 -28.89 50.09 9.67
C ARG A 2 -28.42 51.35 10.44
N PRO A 3 -27.45 52.20 9.98
CA PRO A 3 -26.64 52.17 8.75
C PRO A 3 -25.10 52.43 8.92
N LEU A 4 -24.37 52.28 7.80
CA LEU A 4 -23.28 53.11 7.21
C LEU A 4 -22.12 53.75 8.03
N ALA A 5 -21.01 53.95 7.33
CA ALA A 5 -19.88 54.83 7.68
C ALA A 5 -20.18 56.33 7.34
N PRO A 6 -19.20 57.25 7.45
CA PRO A 6 -18.39 57.54 6.25
C PRO A 6 -16.90 57.84 6.51
N ASP A 7 -16.13 57.94 5.42
CA ASP A 7 -14.72 58.32 5.37
C ASP A 7 -14.46 59.81 5.66
N SER A 8 -13.22 60.15 6.01
CA SER A 8 -12.43 61.13 5.23
C SER A 8 -10.98 61.26 5.72
N HIS A 9 -10.01 61.11 4.80
CA HIS A 9 -9.12 62.22 4.44
C HIS A 9 -8.33 61.88 3.17
N CYS A 10 -7.95 62.92 2.42
CA CYS A 10 -7.33 62.81 1.10
C CYS A 10 -5.93 63.45 1.10
N SER A 11 -4.93 62.83 0.44
CA SER A 11 -4.12 63.51 -0.60
C SER A 11 -2.93 62.67 -1.12
N ARG A 12 -2.53 63.03 -2.36
CA ARG A 12 -1.27 62.73 -3.09
C ARG A 12 -1.10 61.37 -3.78
N GLN A 13 -0.63 61.48 -5.02
CA GLN A 13 -0.26 60.45 -5.99
C GLN A 13 1.06 59.75 -5.61
N LEU A 14 1.38 58.48 -5.92
CA LEU A 14 1.18 57.60 -7.11
C LEU A 14 2.46 57.49 -7.99
N GLU A 15 3.53 56.86 -7.46
CA GLU A 15 4.50 56.07 -8.24
C GLU A 15 5.35 55.14 -7.33
N ARG A 16 5.53 53.87 -7.76
CA ARG A 16 6.59 52.90 -7.35
C ARG A 16 6.66 52.46 -5.85
N VAL A 17 7.06 51.23 -5.50
CA VAL A 17 7.33 50.00 -6.29
C VAL A 17 6.87 48.77 -5.47
N LEU A 18 6.57 47.67 -6.16
CA LEU A 18 6.21 46.37 -5.59
C LEU A 18 7.21 45.31 -6.06
N LEU A 19 7.43 44.25 -5.26
CA LEU A 19 8.31 43.10 -5.51
C LEU A 19 9.83 43.37 -5.48
N GLU A 20 10.55 42.72 -4.56
CA GLU A 20 11.52 41.64 -4.85
C GLU A 20 12.35 41.22 -3.62
N ARG A 21 12.59 39.91 -3.47
CA ARG A 21 13.89 39.30 -3.09
C ARG A 21 13.82 37.75 -3.11
N LEU A 22 13.78 37.19 -4.32
CA LEU A 22 14.16 35.80 -4.62
C LEU A 22 15.08 35.82 -5.84
N PRO A 23 16.34 35.35 -5.75
CA PRO A 23 17.30 35.51 -6.83
C PRO A 23 17.20 34.38 -7.87
N ILE A 24 16.32 34.54 -8.87
CA ILE A 24 16.37 33.76 -10.12
C ILE A 24 16.09 34.69 -11.31
N GLN A 25 17.12 34.98 -12.11
CA GLN A 25 16.97 35.44 -13.49
C GLN A 25 17.86 34.60 -14.41
N GLY A 26 17.38 34.40 -15.65
CA GLY A 26 18.05 33.61 -16.67
C GLY A 26 17.05 32.70 -17.40
N LEU A 27 16.83 32.97 -18.69
CA LEU A 27 15.96 32.25 -19.65
C LEU A 27 14.44 32.47 -19.52
N ALA A 28 13.91 33.44 -20.28
CA ALA A 28 12.71 33.24 -21.11
C ALA A 28 12.42 34.45 -22.04
N THR A 29 12.71 34.31 -23.34
CA THR A 29 11.89 34.85 -24.44
C THR A 29 12.30 34.16 -25.73
N ASP A 30 11.47 33.25 -26.23
CA ASP A 30 10.95 33.33 -27.60
C ASP A 30 9.73 32.38 -27.79
N TRP A 31 9.15 32.38 -28.99
CA TRP A 31 8.04 31.52 -29.50
C TRP A 31 6.59 31.95 -29.21
N HIS A 32 6.14 32.98 -29.94
CA HIS A 32 5.05 32.94 -30.94
C HIS A 32 4.93 34.37 -31.56
N ARG A 33 4.58 34.60 -32.84
CA ARG A 33 3.66 33.90 -33.76
C ARG A 33 4.00 34.20 -35.24
N HIS A 34 3.33 33.50 -36.17
CA HIS A 34 3.22 33.72 -37.64
C HIS A 34 2.97 35.18 -38.11
N LEU A 35 3.16 35.61 -39.38
CA LEU A 35 3.42 34.95 -40.70
C LEU A 35 4.02 35.97 -41.73
N GLU A 36 4.17 35.57 -43.01
CA GLU A 36 4.46 36.40 -44.22
C GLU A 36 5.87 37.05 -44.35
N ASP A 37 6.50 37.20 -45.54
CA ASP A 37 6.36 36.50 -46.84
C ASP A 37 7.75 36.44 -47.57
N ARG A 38 7.79 35.77 -48.73
CA ARG A 38 8.90 35.49 -49.68
C ARG A 38 9.87 36.67 -49.92
N SER A 39 11.16 36.41 -50.22
CA SER A 39 11.54 35.79 -51.50
C SER A 39 13.06 35.51 -51.68
N ARG A 40 13.36 34.54 -52.57
CA ARG A 40 14.50 34.40 -53.54
C ARG A 40 15.90 34.97 -53.18
N HIS A 41 17.03 34.30 -53.46
CA HIS A 41 17.32 32.99 -54.06
C HIS A 41 18.81 32.59 -53.87
N ALA A 42 19.13 31.34 -54.21
CA ALA A 42 20.38 30.80 -54.81
C ALA A 42 21.48 31.79 -55.30
N ARG A 43 22.78 31.44 -55.35
CA ARG A 43 23.50 30.15 -55.18
C ARG A 43 25.03 30.39 -55.08
N GLU A 44 25.80 29.33 -54.75
CA GLU A 44 27.27 29.21 -54.96
C GLU A 44 28.14 30.24 -54.18
N GLY A 45 29.46 30.07 -53.94
CA GLY A 45 30.36 28.92 -54.06
C GLY A 45 31.84 29.34 -53.90
N GLY A 46 32.68 28.55 -53.20
CA GLY A 46 34.15 28.66 -53.28
C GLY A 46 34.94 29.25 -52.09
N HIS A 47 36.11 28.66 -51.84
CA HIS A 47 37.27 29.19 -51.10
C HIS A 47 38.14 30.10 -52.03
N PRO A 48 39.17 30.89 -51.59
CA PRO A 48 40.13 30.62 -50.49
C PRO A 48 40.57 31.86 -49.64
N ALA A 49 41.79 31.82 -49.05
CA ALA A 49 42.38 32.79 -48.11
C ALA A 49 43.74 33.34 -48.63
N PRO A 50 44.74 33.75 -47.80
CA PRO A 50 44.88 34.88 -46.85
C PRO A 50 45.88 35.97 -47.38
N PRO A 51 46.39 36.98 -46.61
CA PRO A 51 47.65 36.83 -45.82
C PRO A 51 47.90 37.80 -44.60
N CYS A 52 49.04 37.60 -43.88
CA CYS A 52 50.00 38.51 -43.13
C CYS A 52 49.61 39.93 -42.58
N ALA A 53 50.26 40.58 -41.58
CA ALA A 53 51.26 40.34 -40.48
C ALA A 53 51.30 41.65 -39.56
N GLN A 54 52.27 42.12 -38.70
CA GLN A 54 53.63 41.76 -38.22
C GLN A 54 54.08 42.63 -36.97
N GLU A 55 54.82 42.07 -35.97
CA GLU A 55 55.79 42.69 -34.98
C GLU A 55 55.45 44.00 -34.17
N GLU A 56 56.17 44.61 -33.19
CA GLU A 56 57.31 44.39 -32.23
C GLU A 56 57.06 45.35 -30.99
N ILE A 57 57.73 45.51 -29.81
CA ILE A 57 58.83 44.95 -28.95
C ILE A 57 58.56 45.44 -27.46
N GLY A 58 59.35 45.39 -26.35
CA GLY A 58 60.73 44.98 -25.97
C GLY A 58 61.16 45.41 -24.54
N LYS A 59 62.45 45.18 -24.16
CA LYS A 59 63.13 45.38 -22.82
C LYS A 59 62.68 44.42 -21.68
N ARG A 60 63.48 43.56 -21.00
CA ARG A 60 64.87 43.48 -20.41
C ARG A 60 64.95 44.03 -18.95
N GLN A 61 65.51 43.33 -17.93
CA GLN A 61 66.83 42.64 -17.88
C GLN A 61 66.88 41.14 -17.38
N ARG A 62 67.76 40.76 -16.43
CA ARG A 62 68.46 39.43 -16.27
C ARG A 62 68.81 39.09 -14.77
N PRO A 63 69.44 37.94 -14.35
CA PRO A 63 70.08 36.82 -15.11
C PRO A 63 69.89 35.33 -14.64
N ARG A 64 69.95 34.38 -15.60
CA ARG A 64 70.48 32.96 -15.56
C ARG A 64 69.76 31.87 -14.69
N ARG A 65 69.87 30.52 -14.93
CA ARG A 65 69.90 29.57 -16.11
C ARG A 65 70.35 28.14 -15.65
N PRO A 66 70.34 27.01 -16.45
CA PRO A 66 69.79 26.70 -17.80
C PRO A 66 69.13 25.27 -18.02
N CYS A 67 68.73 24.97 -19.29
CA CYS A 67 68.57 23.64 -19.97
C CYS A 67 67.30 22.77 -19.69
N GLN A 68 66.46 22.35 -20.66
CA GLN A 68 66.54 21.55 -21.94
C GLN A 68 66.20 20.04 -21.73
N ARG A 69 65.52 19.25 -22.61
CA ARG A 69 64.78 19.45 -23.90
C ARG A 69 63.90 18.20 -24.25
N ARG A 70 62.83 18.38 -25.06
CA ARG A 70 62.16 17.44 -26.04
C ARG A 70 61.93 15.92 -25.74
N GLY A 71 60.69 15.44 -25.99
CA GLY A 71 60.39 14.71 -27.25
C GLY A 71 59.83 13.26 -27.27
N TRP A 72 58.60 13.12 -27.80
CA TRP A 72 58.05 12.00 -28.64
C TRP A 72 57.81 10.57 -28.10
N THR A 73 56.98 9.83 -28.85
CA THR A 73 56.50 8.43 -28.72
C THR A 73 57.08 7.58 -29.89
N PRO A 74 56.74 6.27 -30.15
CA PRO A 74 55.96 5.26 -29.39
C PRO A 74 56.58 3.81 -29.34
N ALA A 75 55.88 2.88 -28.66
CA ALA A 75 55.71 1.45 -29.03
C ALA A 75 56.86 0.39 -28.91
N PHE A 76 56.42 -0.87 -29.07
CA PHE A 76 57.11 -2.17 -29.23
C PHE A 76 57.73 -2.93 -28.02
N ALA A 77 57.03 -4.03 -27.70
CA ALA A 77 57.48 -5.41 -27.39
C ALA A 77 58.82 -5.72 -26.69
N GLY A 78 58.79 -6.66 -25.72
CA GLY A 78 59.83 -7.69 -25.66
C GLY A 78 60.06 -8.48 -24.36
N VAL A 79 59.61 -9.75 -24.35
CA VAL A 79 60.48 -10.92 -24.13
C VAL A 79 61.34 -11.03 -22.83
N THR A 80 60.81 -11.86 -21.91
CA THR A 80 61.54 -12.78 -20.99
C THR A 80 62.33 -12.19 -19.77
N ARG A 81 62.26 -12.85 -18.60
CA ARG A 81 63.28 -13.70 -17.91
C ARG A 81 64.58 -12.95 -17.49
N THR A 82 65.23 -13.21 -16.34
CA THR A 82 65.15 -14.37 -15.42
C THR A 82 65.56 -14.03 -13.96
N SER A 83 65.11 -14.87 -13.04
CA SER A 83 65.68 -15.28 -11.72
C SER A 83 67.05 -14.77 -11.24
N GLY A 84 67.18 -14.68 -9.90
CA GLY A 84 68.45 -14.56 -9.15
C GLY A 84 68.47 -13.30 -8.27
N ALA A 85 68.08 -13.26 -6.99
CA ALA A 85 68.23 -14.17 -5.83
C ALA A 85 69.59 -14.05 -5.12
N CYS A 86 69.53 -14.01 -3.77
CA CYS A 86 70.67 -13.95 -2.82
C CYS A 86 71.47 -12.63 -2.77
N SER A 87 72.03 -12.20 -1.62
CA SER A 87 71.95 -12.76 -0.25
C SER A 87 72.49 -11.82 0.85
N LYS A 88 72.05 -12.09 2.11
CA LYS A 88 72.79 -11.88 3.39
C LYS A 88 72.98 -10.40 3.85
N CYS A 89 73.19 -10.09 5.15
CA CYS A 89 73.32 -10.96 6.34
C CYS A 89 72.93 -10.25 7.66
N LEU A 90 72.63 -11.05 8.70
CA LEU A 90 72.72 -10.75 10.15
C LEU A 90 71.77 -9.68 10.74
N HIS A 91 71.41 -9.69 12.05
CA HIS A 91 71.94 -10.42 13.23
C HIS A 91 70.82 -10.83 14.22
N GLN A 92 70.85 -12.08 14.75
CA GLN A 92 70.57 -12.52 16.16
C GLN A 92 69.27 -12.13 16.95
N ASN A 93 68.69 -12.94 17.86
CA ASN A 93 68.87 -14.38 18.24
C ASN A 93 67.74 -14.92 19.17
N ARG A 94 67.59 -16.26 19.26
CA ARG A 94 67.06 -17.09 20.41
C ARG A 94 65.54 -16.99 20.79
N ASN A 95 64.83 -18.05 21.26
CA ASN A 95 65.15 -19.50 21.37
C ASN A 95 63.89 -20.40 21.64
N ARG A 96 63.84 -21.64 21.07
CA ARG A 96 63.12 -22.88 21.54
C ARG A 96 61.56 -22.80 21.71
N SER A 97 60.74 -23.87 21.79
CA SER A 97 60.81 -25.36 21.66
C SER A 97 59.34 -25.86 21.48
N SER A 98 58.90 -26.69 20.52
CA SER A 98 59.08 -28.15 20.27
C SER A 98 58.30 -29.15 21.17
N CYS A 99 57.30 -29.83 20.57
CA CYS A 99 56.82 -31.24 20.76
C CYS A 99 56.01 -31.73 22.00
N GLU A 100 54.71 -32.01 21.76
CA GLU A 100 54.01 -33.33 21.79
C GLU A 100 53.80 -34.22 23.06
N CYS A 101 52.91 -35.23 22.86
CA CYS A 101 52.44 -36.34 23.74
C CYS A 101 51.40 -35.97 24.82
N CYS A 102 50.33 -36.75 25.10
CA CYS A 102 49.69 -37.94 24.50
C CYS A 102 48.23 -38.02 25.04
N GLN A 103 47.29 -38.93 24.70
CA GLN A 103 47.22 -40.24 24.00
C GLN A 103 46.16 -40.16 22.85
N GLY A 104 45.59 -41.21 22.23
CA GLY A 104 45.65 -42.68 22.35
C GLY A 104 45.26 -43.40 21.03
N PRO A 105 45.17 -44.75 20.99
CA PRO A 105 45.84 -45.51 19.91
C PRO A 105 45.00 -46.09 18.74
N ASP A 106 45.73 -46.30 17.64
CA ASP A 106 45.69 -47.37 16.61
C ASP A 106 44.38 -47.91 15.97
N VAL A 107 44.36 -47.96 14.63
CA VAL A 107 44.64 -49.19 13.81
C VAL A 107 44.52 -48.91 12.28
N ARG A 108 45.42 -49.50 11.48
CA ARG A 108 45.29 -49.80 10.03
C ARG A 108 45.95 -51.17 9.76
N PRO A 109 45.47 -52.02 8.84
CA PRO A 109 45.75 -51.92 7.38
C PRO A 109 44.46 -51.87 6.53
N ALA A 110 44.37 -51.36 5.30
CA ALA A 110 45.21 -51.40 4.09
C ALA A 110 45.03 -52.68 3.23
N ALA A 111 44.61 -52.48 1.97
CA ALA A 111 44.53 -53.48 0.90
C ALA A 111 44.73 -52.78 -0.47
N HIS A 112 45.08 -53.54 -1.52
CA HIS A 112 45.73 -52.98 -2.70
C HIS A 112 44.83 -52.53 -3.87
N ALA A 113 45.26 -51.41 -4.43
CA ALA A 113 45.20 -50.97 -5.84
C ALA A 113 45.69 -52.06 -6.86
N PRO A 114 45.81 -51.80 -8.19
CA PRO A 114 45.20 -50.78 -9.09
C PRO A 114 44.79 -51.48 -10.45
N PRO A 115 45.12 -51.05 -11.71
CA PRO A 115 45.38 -49.74 -12.34
C PRO A 115 44.74 -49.52 -13.76
N LEU A 116 45.06 -48.37 -14.40
CA LEU A 116 45.01 -48.07 -15.87
C LEU A 116 43.61 -47.98 -16.52
N GLN A 117 43.38 -47.30 -17.66
CA GLN A 117 44.08 -46.22 -18.40
C GLN A 117 42.95 -45.37 -19.05
N ALA A 118 42.88 -44.03 -18.93
CA ALA A 118 43.71 -42.97 -19.50
C ALA A 118 43.47 -42.66 -21.01
N ARG A 119 43.42 -41.34 -21.33
CA ARG A 119 43.45 -40.73 -22.69
C ARG A 119 42.19 -40.96 -23.56
N GLN A 120 41.80 -40.08 -24.49
CA GLN A 120 42.16 -38.68 -24.83
C GLN A 120 41.13 -38.13 -25.84
N LYS A 121 41.01 -36.79 -25.95
CA LYS A 121 40.66 -36.04 -27.19
C LYS A 121 39.24 -36.26 -27.80
N ASN A 122 38.73 -35.38 -28.66
CA ASN A 122 38.78 -33.90 -28.66
C ASN A 122 37.64 -33.34 -29.53
N ARG A 123 37.15 -32.13 -29.21
CA ARG A 123 36.57 -31.11 -30.11
C ARG A 123 35.53 -31.49 -31.21
N GLN A 124 34.37 -30.83 -31.07
CA GLN A 124 33.70 -29.96 -32.05
C GLN A 124 32.72 -30.51 -33.11
N LYS A 125 31.49 -29.94 -33.04
CA LYS A 125 30.62 -29.44 -34.16
C LYS A 125 30.15 -30.47 -35.21
N ASN A 126 28.85 -30.77 -35.31
CA ASN A 126 27.77 -29.85 -35.74
C ASN A 126 26.36 -30.37 -35.38
N CYS A 127 25.33 -29.53 -35.54
CA CYS A 127 23.91 -29.92 -35.52
C CYS A 127 23.47 -30.51 -36.88
N PRO A 128 22.35 -31.26 -36.97
CA PRO A 128 21.03 -30.62 -37.09
C PRO A 128 19.90 -31.27 -36.27
N VAL A 129 18.67 -30.72 -36.39
CA VAL A 129 17.43 -31.18 -35.76
C VAL A 129 16.83 -32.39 -36.51
N PRO A 130 15.99 -33.23 -35.87
CA PRO A 130 14.55 -33.17 -36.20
C PRO A 130 13.59 -33.38 -35.00
N HIS A 131 12.29 -33.41 -35.30
CA HIS A 131 11.17 -33.42 -34.35
C HIS A 131 11.00 -34.73 -33.54
N GLY A 132 10.32 -34.64 -32.39
CA GLY A 132 9.74 -35.77 -31.67
C GLY A 132 8.68 -35.31 -30.65
N CYS A 133 7.42 -35.71 -30.83
CA CYS A 133 6.34 -35.40 -29.89
C CYS A 133 6.33 -36.39 -28.72
N PHE A 134 5.99 -35.92 -27.51
CA PHE A 134 5.70 -36.78 -26.36
C PHE A 134 4.21 -36.77 -26.03
N VAL A 135 3.63 -37.96 -25.93
CA VAL A 135 2.22 -38.18 -25.57
C VAL A 135 2.11 -38.32 -24.05
N PHE A 136 1.10 -37.67 -23.45
CA PHE A 136 0.71 -37.91 -22.07
C PHE A 136 -0.25 -39.09 -21.97
N THR A 137 0.07 -40.08 -21.15
CA THR A 137 -0.85 -41.16 -20.75
C THR A 137 -1.42 -40.85 -19.37
N VAL A 138 -2.75 -40.94 -19.23
CA VAL A 138 -3.48 -40.76 -17.97
C VAL A 138 -4.18 -42.06 -17.61
N VAL A 139 -4.11 -42.47 -16.34
CA VAL A 139 -4.89 -43.57 -15.78
C VAL A 139 -5.53 -43.11 -14.45
N PRO A 140 -6.86 -43.18 -14.29
CA PRO A 140 -7.56 -42.78 -13.07
C PRO A 140 -7.75 -43.96 -12.10
N LEU A 141 -8.22 -43.67 -10.88
CA LEU A 141 -8.72 -44.67 -9.94
C LEU A 141 -9.88 -44.11 -9.08
N ALA A 142 -10.82 -44.98 -8.72
CA ALA A 142 -12.10 -44.65 -8.08
C ALA A 142 -12.09 -44.94 -6.55
N ALA A 143 -13.26 -44.89 -5.89
CA ALA A 143 -13.38 -44.73 -4.44
C ALA A 143 -14.13 -45.86 -3.69
N ASN A 144 -13.95 -45.86 -2.35
CA ASN A 144 -14.79 -46.48 -1.29
C ASN A 144 -14.79 -48.03 -1.13
N PRO A 145 -15.22 -48.59 0.04
CA PRO A 145 -15.18 -48.06 1.43
C PRO A 145 -14.92 -49.08 2.58
N GLY A 146 -13.97 -48.79 3.51
CA GLY A 146 -13.90 -49.33 4.91
C GLY A 146 -13.80 -50.86 5.13
N PRO A 147 -13.94 -51.38 6.37
CA PRO A 147 -13.48 -50.88 7.68
C PRO A 147 -12.71 -51.96 8.52
N HIS A 148 -12.48 -51.72 9.84
CA HIS A 148 -12.03 -52.62 10.95
C HIS A 148 -10.61 -52.52 11.53
N TRP A 149 -10.54 -52.80 12.85
CA TRP A 149 -9.36 -53.06 13.71
C TRP A 149 -9.17 -54.59 13.91
N PRO A 150 -7.98 -55.10 14.30
CA PRO A 150 -7.76 -55.45 15.72
C PRO A 150 -6.33 -55.12 16.25
N ASN A 151 -5.83 -55.85 17.26
CA ASN A 151 -4.92 -55.34 18.32
C ASN A 151 -3.86 -56.37 18.80
N ARG A 152 -2.86 -55.96 19.62
CA ARG A 152 -1.75 -56.72 20.30
C ARG A 152 -0.56 -57.15 19.41
N LEU A 153 0.72 -57.27 19.84
CA LEU A 153 1.57 -56.98 21.05
C LEU A 153 3.06 -57.04 20.54
N LYS A 154 4.22 -56.85 21.22
CA LYS A 154 4.80 -56.65 22.59
C LYS A 154 6.16 -55.87 22.36
N GLY A 155 6.98 -55.33 23.28
CA GLY A 155 7.04 -55.18 24.75
C GLY A 155 7.39 -53.73 25.18
N GLN A 156 8.10 -53.37 26.26
CA GLN A 156 9.16 -53.93 27.14
C GLN A 156 10.61 -53.72 26.62
N ASP A 157 11.52 -53.06 27.35
CA ASP A 157 11.43 -52.40 28.68
C ASP A 157 12.64 -51.42 28.90
N SER A 158 12.79 -50.56 29.93
CA SER A 158 12.05 -50.25 31.17
C SER A 158 12.39 -48.83 31.72
N MET A 159 11.83 -48.47 32.88
CA MET A 159 12.31 -47.43 33.83
C MET A 159 12.27 -48.02 35.26
N PRO A 160 12.83 -47.34 36.29
CA PRO A 160 12.34 -47.43 37.66
C PRO A 160 11.66 -46.12 38.14
N SER A 161 10.69 -46.22 39.05
CA SER A 161 9.94 -45.08 39.62
C SER A 161 9.35 -45.38 41.01
N THR A 162 9.26 -44.34 41.87
CA THR A 162 8.53 -44.28 43.16
C THR A 162 8.57 -42.82 43.69
N ALA A 163 7.69 -42.30 44.55
CA ALA A 163 6.27 -42.52 44.88
C ALA A 163 5.83 -41.38 45.86
N SER A 164 4.54 -41.06 45.99
CA SER A 164 3.98 -40.07 46.95
C SER A 164 3.24 -40.78 48.11
N PRO A 165 2.93 -40.16 49.29
CA PRO A 165 1.88 -39.12 49.42
C PRO A 165 2.01 -38.09 50.60
N PHE A 166 0.91 -37.36 50.87
CA PHE A 166 0.61 -36.30 51.87
C PHE A 166 0.71 -36.68 53.37
N PRO A 167 0.80 -35.70 54.34
CA PRO A 167 -0.39 -35.10 54.99
C PRO A 167 -0.29 -33.59 55.38
N LEU A 168 -1.32 -33.05 56.08
CA LEU A 168 -1.43 -31.67 56.61
C LEU A 168 -1.14 -31.59 58.13
N ALA A 169 -0.76 -30.40 58.67
CA ALA A 169 -1.51 -29.66 59.74
C ALA A 169 -0.71 -28.60 60.55
N SER A 170 -1.34 -27.45 60.82
CA SER A 170 -1.27 -26.51 61.99
C SER A 170 -0.02 -26.36 62.90
N ALA A 171 0.40 -25.11 63.21
CA ALA A 171 0.07 -24.37 64.47
C ALA A 171 1.07 -23.28 64.95
N ARG A 172 0.53 -22.09 65.31
CA ARG A 172 0.94 -21.12 66.37
C ARG A 172 2.30 -20.37 66.34
N ALA A 173 2.32 -19.22 67.04
CA ALA A 173 3.45 -18.30 67.30
C ALA A 173 3.66 -18.14 68.83
N PRO A 174 4.77 -17.50 69.33
CA PRO A 174 4.83 -16.05 69.62
C PRO A 174 6.18 -15.39 69.20
N ALA A 175 6.51 -14.08 69.27
CA ALA A 175 5.87 -12.78 69.63
C ALA A 175 6.49 -12.00 70.83
N SER A 176 7.34 -10.98 70.55
CA SER A 176 7.76 -9.89 71.48
C SER A 176 8.42 -8.70 70.72
N LYS A 177 7.86 -7.46 70.76
CA LYS A 177 8.27 -6.25 71.55
C LYS A 177 9.61 -5.60 71.12
N ALA A 178 9.80 -4.26 71.00
CA ALA A 178 8.93 -3.05 71.07
C ALA A 178 9.62 -1.86 70.30
N ALA A 179 8.92 -0.94 69.60
CA ALA A 179 8.44 0.42 70.01
C ALA A 179 9.54 1.50 70.27
N PRO A 180 9.34 2.83 70.01
CA PRO A 180 8.07 3.59 69.94
C PRO A 180 7.85 4.52 68.69
N TRP A 181 7.03 5.57 68.83
CA TRP A 181 6.28 6.39 67.83
C TRP A 181 6.34 7.91 68.20
N PRO A 182 5.98 8.92 67.34
CA PRO A 182 4.61 9.30 66.86
C PRO A 182 4.50 9.52 65.32
N ALA A 183 3.38 9.37 64.58
CA ALA A 183 1.96 9.83 64.65
C ALA A 183 1.72 11.20 63.95
N ALA A 184 0.60 11.53 63.28
CA ALA A 184 -0.74 10.91 63.06
C ALA A 184 -1.29 11.32 61.65
N LEU A 185 -1.99 10.48 60.85
CA LEU A 185 -3.44 10.12 60.83
C LEU A 185 -4.41 11.28 60.45
N PRO A 186 -5.61 11.03 59.83
CA PRO A 186 -6.32 9.74 59.71
C PRO A 186 -6.77 9.32 58.28
N ARG A 187 -7.35 8.10 58.20
CA ARG A 187 -8.06 7.54 57.03
C ARG A 187 -9.58 7.50 57.27
N ARG A 188 -10.38 7.32 56.20
CA ARG A 188 -11.52 6.38 56.23
C ARG A 188 -11.50 5.44 55.03
N ARG A 189 -12.14 4.27 55.19
CA ARG A 189 -12.34 3.22 54.17
C ARG A 189 -13.83 3.03 53.98
N GLN A 190 -14.28 2.72 52.76
CA GLN A 190 -14.87 1.41 52.41
C GLN A 190 -15.17 1.37 50.90
N ALA A 191 -15.29 0.16 50.36
CA ALA A 191 -15.71 -0.07 48.98
C ALA A 191 -17.17 -0.56 48.96
N TRP A 192 -17.81 -0.54 47.79
CA TRP A 192 -18.68 -1.62 47.26
C TRP A 192 -18.86 -1.42 45.74
N ALA A 193 -19.63 -2.29 45.09
CA ALA A 193 -19.36 -2.70 43.70
C ALA A 193 -20.10 -1.94 42.58
N CYS A 194 -19.63 -2.23 41.36
CA CYS A 194 -20.13 -1.88 40.03
C CYS A 194 -21.60 -1.46 39.88
N THR A 195 -21.84 -0.23 39.40
CA THR A 195 -22.85 0.08 38.35
C THR A 195 -22.62 1.49 37.78
N ALA A 196 -23.34 1.81 36.69
CA ALA A 196 -23.54 3.16 36.12
C ALA A 196 -22.30 3.98 35.66
N VAL A 197 -21.94 3.84 34.38
CA VAL A 197 -21.39 4.95 33.57
C VAL A 197 -22.27 5.14 32.34
N ALA A 198 -23.44 5.74 32.55
CA ALA A 198 -24.47 5.96 31.52
C ALA A 198 -25.29 7.24 31.79
N SER A 199 -24.66 8.31 32.27
CA SER A 199 -25.32 9.59 32.59
C SER A 199 -24.32 10.76 32.59
N ALA A 200 -23.91 11.21 31.41
CA ALA A 200 -22.92 12.29 31.25
C ALA A 200 -23.16 13.21 30.01
N CYS A 201 -24.42 13.35 29.56
CA CYS A 201 -24.78 14.22 28.43
C CYS A 201 -26.03 15.09 28.68
N ALA A 202 -26.45 15.26 29.94
CA ALA A 202 -27.77 15.80 30.30
C ALA A 202 -27.74 17.09 31.16
N TRP A 203 -26.67 17.90 31.05
CA TRP A 203 -26.49 19.11 31.88
C TRP A 203 -25.91 20.31 31.10
N LEU A 204 -26.38 20.55 29.87
CA LEU A 204 -25.98 21.72 29.07
C LEU A 204 -27.07 22.24 28.12
N ALA A 205 -28.32 22.32 28.60
CA ALA A 205 -29.46 22.82 27.81
C ALA A 205 -30.60 23.40 28.69
N LEU A 206 -30.31 24.37 29.58
CA LEU A 206 -31.33 24.93 30.48
C LEU A 206 -31.09 26.39 30.90
N THR A 207 -31.10 27.31 29.93
CA THR A 207 -31.36 28.74 30.15
C THR A 207 -32.37 29.23 29.12
N ALA A 208 -33.66 29.20 29.47
CA ALA A 208 -34.72 29.66 28.59
C ALA A 208 -35.02 31.15 28.79
N ALA A 209 -35.23 31.87 27.70
CA ALA A 209 -35.87 33.18 27.68
C ALA A 209 -37.12 33.10 26.78
N THR A 210 -38.21 33.70 27.24
CA THR A 210 -39.53 33.66 26.60
C THR A 210 -39.58 34.45 25.30
N PRO A 211 -40.46 34.07 24.38
CA PRO A 211 -41.52 35.02 24.00
C PRO A 211 -42.94 34.44 24.12
N ALA A 212 -43.93 35.32 24.02
CA ALA A 212 -45.34 35.02 24.25
C ALA A 212 -46.06 34.34 23.06
N GLN A 213 -47.27 33.86 23.33
CA GLN A 213 -48.14 33.21 22.34
C GLN A 213 -48.76 34.22 21.36
N ALA A 214 -48.82 33.85 20.08
CA ALA A 214 -49.80 34.38 19.13
C ALA A 214 -50.33 33.19 18.30
N GLN A 215 -51.65 32.96 18.34
CA GLN A 215 -52.26 31.82 17.65
C GLN A 215 -52.61 32.19 16.21
N ALA A 216 -52.08 31.43 15.25
CA ALA A 216 -52.57 31.41 13.87
C ALA A 216 -52.83 29.95 13.48
N GLN A 217 -54.10 29.58 13.32
CA GLN A 217 -54.48 28.24 12.87
C GLN A 217 -54.38 28.17 11.33
N THR A 218 -53.45 27.37 10.81
CA THR A 218 -53.41 26.99 9.40
C THR A 218 -53.59 25.47 9.27
N GLN A 219 -54.74 25.06 8.72
CA GLN A 219 -55.00 23.66 8.41
C GLN A 219 -54.09 23.19 7.25
N PRO A 220 -53.55 21.95 7.29
CA PRO A 220 -52.91 21.35 6.13
C PRO A 220 -53.95 21.14 5.03
N ASN A 221 -53.87 21.91 3.94
CA ASN A 221 -54.83 21.85 2.85
C ASN A 221 -54.64 20.54 2.07
N ALA A 222 -55.66 19.68 2.03
CA ALA A 222 -55.57 18.37 1.38
C ALA A 222 -55.48 18.54 -0.15
N ALA A 223 -54.42 18.00 -0.76
CA ALA A 223 -54.23 18.08 -2.20
C ALA A 223 -55.29 17.25 -2.95
N ALA A 224 -56.17 17.92 -3.69
CA ALA A 224 -57.22 17.27 -4.47
C ALA A 224 -56.63 16.34 -5.55
N PRO A 225 -57.23 15.16 -5.79
CA PRO A 225 -56.77 14.25 -6.84
C PRO A 225 -56.97 14.88 -8.23
N LYS A 226 -55.92 14.88 -9.05
CA LYS A 226 -56.03 15.31 -10.46
C LYS A 226 -57.00 14.38 -11.20
N ALA A 227 -58.11 14.93 -11.68
CA ALA A 227 -59.08 14.19 -12.48
C ALA A 227 -58.42 13.57 -13.72
N GLN A 228 -58.61 12.26 -13.92
CA GLN A 228 -58.16 11.59 -15.13
C GLN A 228 -59.03 12.04 -16.30
N ARG A 229 -58.42 12.48 -17.41
CA ARG A 229 -59.18 12.84 -18.61
C ARG A 229 -59.84 11.60 -19.21
N VAL A 230 -61.13 11.74 -19.48
CA VAL A 230 -61.94 10.76 -20.21
C VAL A 230 -61.95 11.20 -21.68
N HIS A 231 -61.84 10.24 -22.59
CA HIS A 231 -61.79 10.47 -24.02
C HIS A 231 -62.93 9.72 -24.71
N ALA A 232 -63.54 10.35 -25.71
CA ALA A 232 -64.44 9.67 -26.64
C ALA A 232 -63.58 8.77 -27.56
N ILE A 233 -63.57 7.47 -27.27
CA ILE A 233 -62.77 6.49 -28.00
C ILE A 233 -63.70 5.63 -28.85
N ALA A 234 -63.27 5.38 -30.08
CA ALA A 234 -63.95 4.51 -31.02
C ALA A 234 -62.90 3.84 -31.91
N LEU A 235 -62.73 2.53 -31.74
CA LEU A 235 -61.76 1.68 -32.42
C LEU A 235 -62.46 0.36 -32.81
N PRO A 236 -62.45 -0.05 -34.09
CA PRO A 236 -62.97 -1.36 -34.50
C PRO A 236 -62.02 -2.48 -34.05
N ALA A 237 -62.46 -3.73 -34.18
CA ALA A 237 -61.58 -4.87 -33.99
C ALA A 237 -60.56 -4.92 -35.15
N GLN A 238 -59.27 -4.90 -34.82
CA GLN A 238 -58.16 -4.76 -35.77
C GLN A 238 -56.84 -5.23 -35.15
N ASP A 239 -55.77 -5.26 -35.94
CA ASP A 239 -54.42 -5.62 -35.46
C ASP A 239 -54.01 -4.78 -34.23
N LEU A 240 -53.41 -5.43 -33.23
CA LEU A 240 -53.11 -4.81 -31.95
C LEU A 240 -52.11 -3.65 -32.07
N ALA A 241 -51.10 -3.74 -32.94
CA ALA A 241 -50.17 -2.63 -33.15
C ALA A 241 -50.88 -1.45 -33.83
N GLN A 242 -51.80 -1.70 -34.77
CA GLN A 242 -52.64 -0.64 -35.35
C GLN A 242 -53.56 -0.01 -34.30
N ALA A 243 -54.19 -0.82 -33.44
CA ALA A 243 -55.12 -0.35 -32.41
C ALA A 243 -54.45 0.51 -31.33
N LEU A 244 -53.27 0.10 -30.84
CA LEU A 244 -52.49 0.88 -29.87
C LEU A 244 -52.02 2.21 -30.48
N ASN A 245 -51.58 2.22 -31.74
CA ASN A 245 -51.24 3.45 -32.45
C ASN A 245 -52.44 4.38 -32.66
N ALA A 246 -53.64 3.83 -32.92
CA ALA A 246 -54.86 4.61 -33.03
C ALA A 246 -55.31 5.20 -31.67
N LEU A 247 -55.18 4.45 -30.57
CA LEU A 247 -55.46 4.93 -29.22
C LEU A 247 -54.48 6.03 -28.79
N ALA A 248 -53.20 5.92 -29.15
CA ALA A 248 -52.20 6.95 -28.88
C ALA A 248 -52.62 8.29 -29.53
N ARG A 249 -53.09 8.24 -30.80
CA ARG A 249 -53.61 9.42 -31.51
C ARG A 249 -54.90 9.97 -30.88
N GLN A 250 -55.86 9.12 -30.50
CA GLN A 250 -57.12 9.57 -29.87
C GLN A 250 -56.95 10.13 -28.45
N THR A 251 -55.89 9.75 -27.73
CA THR A 251 -55.66 10.19 -26.34
C THR A 251 -54.53 11.18 -26.14
N GLY A 252 -53.65 11.37 -27.13
CA GLY A 252 -52.45 12.20 -27.01
C GLY A 252 -51.41 11.63 -26.03
N GLN A 253 -51.54 10.36 -25.64
CA GLN A 253 -50.59 9.66 -24.76
C GLN A 253 -49.60 8.86 -25.61
N ALA A 254 -48.32 8.90 -25.25
CA ALA A 254 -47.35 7.98 -25.83
C ALA A 254 -47.67 6.55 -25.36
N ILE A 255 -47.70 5.59 -26.29
CA ILE A 255 -47.91 4.16 -26.00
C ILE A 255 -46.78 3.41 -26.70
N SER A 256 -45.96 2.72 -25.92
CA SER A 256 -44.79 1.95 -26.41
C SER A 256 -44.99 0.46 -26.17
N ALA A 257 -44.57 -0.36 -27.13
CA ALA A 257 -44.72 -1.81 -27.09
C ALA A 257 -43.65 -2.47 -27.98
N ASP A 258 -43.12 -3.61 -27.53
CA ASP A 258 -42.24 -4.43 -28.36
C ASP A 258 -43.06 -5.10 -29.49
N HIS A 259 -42.59 -4.96 -30.73
CA HIS A 259 -43.22 -5.56 -31.91
C HIS A 259 -43.34 -7.09 -31.78
N ALA A 260 -42.36 -7.76 -31.15
CA ALA A 260 -42.39 -9.19 -30.90
C ALA A 260 -43.47 -9.63 -29.89
N LEU A 261 -44.04 -8.69 -29.11
CA LEU A 261 -45.19 -8.97 -28.24
C LEU A 261 -46.53 -8.79 -28.96
N MET A 262 -46.59 -7.93 -30.00
CA MET A 262 -47.83 -7.60 -30.72
C MET A 262 -48.09 -8.47 -31.95
N ALA A 263 -47.03 -9.00 -32.58
CA ALA A 263 -47.12 -9.74 -33.84
C ALA A 263 -48.20 -10.85 -33.82
N GLY A 264 -49.13 -10.79 -34.78
CA GLY A 264 -50.21 -11.78 -34.93
C GLY A 264 -51.36 -11.67 -33.93
N LYS A 265 -51.41 -10.62 -33.08
CA LYS A 265 -52.50 -10.41 -32.12
C LYS A 265 -53.54 -9.43 -32.65
N GLN A 266 -54.80 -9.81 -32.58
CA GLN A 266 -55.94 -8.92 -32.80
C GLN A 266 -56.34 -8.24 -31.48
N ALA A 267 -56.78 -6.99 -31.55
CA ALA A 267 -57.45 -6.29 -30.47
C ALA A 267 -58.98 -6.31 -30.69
N PRO A 268 -59.79 -6.43 -29.61
CA PRO A 268 -61.25 -6.29 -29.72
C PRO A 268 -61.64 -4.85 -30.04
N ALA A 269 -62.87 -4.66 -30.53
CA ALA A 269 -63.44 -3.33 -30.70
C ALA A 269 -63.62 -2.64 -29.34
N VAL A 270 -63.30 -1.34 -29.27
CA VAL A 270 -63.37 -0.53 -28.06
C VAL A 270 -64.07 0.79 -28.39
N ALA A 271 -65.22 1.01 -27.76
CA ALA A 271 -66.03 2.20 -27.96
C ALA A 271 -66.58 2.72 -26.62
N GLY A 272 -66.54 4.04 -26.42
CA GLY A 272 -67.15 4.71 -25.27
C GLY A 272 -66.35 5.89 -24.73
N GLN A 273 -66.85 6.47 -23.63
CA GLN A 273 -66.16 7.50 -22.86
C GLN A 273 -65.23 6.83 -21.85
N LEU A 274 -63.95 6.72 -22.19
CA LEU A 274 -62.94 5.93 -21.45
C LEU A 274 -61.68 6.75 -21.17
N THR A 275 -61.05 6.55 -20.01
CA THR A 275 -59.66 6.99 -19.80
C THR A 275 -58.71 6.08 -20.60
N THR A 276 -57.51 6.56 -20.94
CA THR A 276 -56.49 5.73 -21.63
C THR A 276 -56.23 4.41 -20.90
N ALA A 277 -56.28 4.41 -19.57
CA ALA A 277 -56.12 3.23 -18.71
C ALA A 277 -57.28 2.22 -18.80
N GLN A 278 -58.50 2.67 -19.13
CA GLN A 278 -59.64 1.79 -19.38
C GLN A 278 -59.57 1.21 -20.80
N ALA A 279 -59.32 2.07 -21.80
CA ALA A 279 -59.22 1.65 -23.20
C ALA A 279 -58.05 0.68 -23.45
N LEU A 280 -56.87 0.91 -22.85
CA LEU A 280 -55.74 -0.01 -22.92
C LEU A 280 -56.06 -1.40 -22.34
N ARG A 281 -56.79 -1.45 -21.21
CA ARG A 281 -57.20 -2.74 -20.61
C ARG A 281 -58.22 -3.49 -21.47
N GLN A 282 -59.08 -2.78 -22.21
CA GLN A 282 -60.01 -3.41 -23.15
C GLN A 282 -59.30 -3.87 -24.42
N LEU A 283 -58.44 -3.05 -25.03
CA LEU A 283 -57.65 -3.43 -26.22
C LEU A 283 -56.70 -4.62 -25.97
N LEU A 284 -56.19 -4.77 -24.75
CA LEU A 284 -55.27 -5.86 -24.38
C LEU A 284 -55.99 -7.08 -23.78
N ALA A 285 -57.32 -7.07 -23.65
CA ALA A 285 -58.08 -8.21 -23.15
C ALA A 285 -57.84 -9.46 -24.04
N GLY A 286 -57.60 -10.62 -23.41
CA GLY A 286 -57.28 -11.87 -24.11
C GLY A 286 -55.88 -11.94 -24.76
N SER A 287 -55.15 -10.83 -24.88
CA SER A 287 -53.87 -10.79 -25.60
C SER A 287 -52.69 -11.49 -24.88
N GLY A 288 -52.82 -11.71 -23.56
CA GLY A 288 -51.71 -12.12 -22.67
C GLY A 288 -50.77 -10.98 -22.26
N LEU A 289 -51.14 -9.73 -22.58
CA LEU A 289 -50.37 -8.53 -22.28
C LEU A 289 -51.12 -7.60 -21.32
N GLN A 290 -50.39 -6.69 -20.68
CA GLN A 290 -50.89 -5.62 -19.83
C GLN A 290 -50.19 -4.30 -20.16
N ALA A 291 -50.86 -3.18 -19.92
CA ALA A 291 -50.27 -1.85 -20.03
C ALA A 291 -49.90 -1.29 -18.65
N GLU A 292 -48.69 -0.79 -18.53
CA GLU A 292 -48.12 -0.17 -17.34
C GLU A 292 -47.92 1.33 -17.59
N ALA A 293 -48.33 2.19 -16.66
CA ALA A 293 -48.16 3.63 -16.78
C ALA A 293 -46.71 4.03 -16.46
N VAL A 294 -46.12 4.90 -17.29
CA VAL A 294 -44.76 5.42 -17.12
C VAL A 294 -44.74 6.94 -17.21
N ALA A 295 -43.61 7.57 -16.88
CA ALA A 295 -43.44 9.01 -17.03
C ALA A 295 -43.63 9.44 -18.51
N GLY A 296 -44.74 10.11 -18.81
CA GLY A 296 -45.08 10.60 -20.15
C GLY A 296 -45.90 9.64 -21.04
N GLY A 297 -46.33 8.47 -20.55
CA GLY A 297 -47.11 7.54 -21.37
C GLY A 297 -47.36 6.16 -20.76
N TRP A 298 -47.45 5.15 -21.62
CA TRP A 298 -47.74 3.76 -21.28
C TRP A 298 -46.77 2.79 -21.97
N VAL A 299 -46.45 1.68 -21.32
CA VAL A 299 -45.65 0.58 -21.89
C VAL A 299 -46.43 -0.73 -21.82
N VAL A 300 -46.53 -1.46 -22.93
CA VAL A 300 -47.18 -2.78 -22.99
C VAL A 300 -46.16 -3.88 -22.74
N ARG A 301 -46.48 -4.81 -21.83
CA ARG A 301 -45.63 -5.94 -21.40
C ARG A 301 -46.45 -7.22 -21.28
N ARG A 302 -45.81 -8.39 -21.14
CA ARG A 302 -46.53 -9.65 -20.82
C ARG A 302 -47.16 -9.55 -19.43
N ALA A 303 -48.37 -10.09 -19.26
CA ALA A 303 -49.01 -10.21 -17.96
C ALA A 303 -48.33 -11.32 -17.12
N PRO A 304 -48.05 -11.11 -15.82
CA PRO A 304 -47.61 -12.18 -14.92
C PRO A 304 -48.68 -13.27 -14.77
N ALA A 305 -48.25 -14.52 -14.56
CA ALA A 305 -49.18 -15.60 -14.19
C ALA A 305 -49.81 -15.31 -12.81
N ALA A 306 -51.13 -15.46 -12.70
CA ALA A 306 -51.88 -15.04 -11.53
C ALA A 306 -51.65 -15.96 -10.32
N THR A 307 -51.12 -15.40 -9.23
CA THR A 307 -51.20 -15.98 -7.87
C THR A 307 -52.47 -15.45 -7.19
N PRO A 308 -53.23 -16.26 -6.42
CA PRO A 308 -54.48 -15.80 -5.79
C PRO A 308 -54.27 -14.60 -4.84
N PRO A 309 -55.15 -13.58 -4.86
CA PRO A 309 -55.00 -12.39 -4.02
C PRO A 309 -55.45 -12.65 -2.58
N GLN A 310 -54.60 -12.27 -1.62
CA GLN A 310 -54.95 -12.20 -0.20
C GLN A 310 -55.45 -10.79 0.14
N PRO A 311 -56.48 -10.60 1.00
CA PRO A 311 -57.06 -9.26 1.22
C PRO A 311 -56.11 -8.31 1.95
N ALA A 312 -55.96 -7.09 1.42
CA ALA A 312 -55.16 -6.03 2.04
C ALA A 312 -55.99 -4.76 2.28
N THR A 313 -55.86 -4.19 3.48
CA THR A 313 -56.67 -3.05 3.96
C THR A 313 -56.38 -1.75 3.18
N PRO A 314 -57.40 -0.98 2.76
CA PRO A 314 -57.20 0.29 2.06
C PRO A 314 -56.72 1.38 3.03
N GLY A 315 -55.44 1.79 2.96
CA GLY A 315 -54.92 2.78 3.91
C GLY A 315 -53.47 3.28 3.75
N ALA A 316 -52.80 3.08 2.62
CA ALA A 316 -51.46 3.64 2.39
C ALA A 316 -51.20 3.99 0.92
N ALA A 317 -50.69 5.19 0.65
CA ALA A 317 -50.32 5.62 -0.70
C ALA A 317 -48.97 5.00 -1.10
N GLN A 318 -49.00 3.97 -1.95
CA GLN A 318 -47.78 3.38 -2.51
C GLN A 318 -47.23 4.25 -3.64
N THR A 319 -46.30 5.15 -3.31
CA THR A 319 -45.41 5.76 -4.30
C THR A 319 -44.53 4.68 -4.92
N LEU A 320 -44.51 4.57 -6.25
CA LEU A 320 -43.63 3.64 -6.96
C LEU A 320 -42.15 3.88 -6.56
N PRO A 321 -41.34 2.82 -6.38
CA PRO A 321 -39.91 2.96 -6.13
C PRO A 321 -39.22 3.73 -7.26
N ALA A 322 -38.22 4.56 -6.92
CA ALA A 322 -37.41 5.23 -7.92
C ALA A 322 -36.69 4.19 -8.79
N VAL A 323 -36.92 4.23 -10.10
CA VAL A 323 -36.26 3.36 -11.09
C VAL A 323 -34.79 3.76 -11.18
N THR A 324 -34.00 3.15 -10.30
CA THR A 324 -32.55 3.34 -10.25
C THR A 324 -31.96 2.55 -11.42
N VAL A 325 -31.56 3.26 -12.48
CA VAL A 325 -30.76 2.65 -13.55
C VAL A 325 -29.40 2.30 -12.97
N THR A 326 -29.25 1.04 -12.53
CA THR A 326 -27.94 0.49 -12.19
C THR A 326 -27.09 0.47 -13.45
N ALA A 327 -26.09 1.34 -13.51
CA ALA A 327 -25.11 1.34 -14.58
C ALA A 327 -24.44 -0.05 -14.71
N ALA A 328 -23.91 -0.33 -15.91
CA ALA A 328 -23.08 -1.50 -16.13
C ALA A 328 -21.98 -1.60 -15.04
N PRO A 329 -21.64 -2.80 -14.55
CA PRO A 329 -20.76 -2.96 -13.40
C PRO A 329 -19.44 -2.22 -13.61
N ASP A 330 -19.07 -1.34 -12.67
CA ASP A 330 -17.93 -0.43 -12.83
C ASP A 330 -16.60 -1.19 -12.99
N VAL A 331 -16.10 -1.23 -14.22
CA VAL A 331 -14.83 -1.85 -14.61
C VAL A 331 -13.63 -0.94 -14.25
N SER A 332 -13.84 0.30 -13.80
CA SER A 332 -12.77 1.12 -13.21
C SER A 332 -12.40 0.68 -11.78
N GLY A 333 -13.28 -0.10 -11.14
CA GLY A 333 -13.07 -0.65 -9.80
C GLY A 333 -13.12 0.40 -8.68
N THR A 334 -13.71 1.56 -8.94
CA THR A 334 -13.80 2.68 -8.01
C THR A 334 -14.68 2.31 -6.82
N THR A 335 -14.24 2.66 -5.60
CA THR A 335 -14.88 2.17 -4.36
C THR A 335 -15.63 3.26 -3.58
N GLU A 336 -15.32 4.53 -3.82
CA GLU A 336 -16.10 5.68 -3.38
C GLU A 336 -17.56 5.57 -3.86
N GLY A 337 -18.51 6.01 -3.04
CA GLY A 337 -19.94 5.87 -3.30
C GLY A 337 -20.53 4.44 -3.20
N THR A 338 -19.74 3.39 -3.42
CA THR A 338 -20.22 1.98 -3.46
C THR A 338 -20.77 1.45 -2.14
N ARG A 339 -20.36 2.05 -1.01
CA ARG A 339 -20.65 1.58 0.37
C ARG A 339 -20.33 0.09 0.54
N SER A 340 -19.16 -0.33 0.09
CA SER A 340 -18.71 -1.73 0.08
C SER A 340 -17.34 -1.89 0.71
N PHE A 341 -17.12 -2.98 1.47
CA PHE A 341 -15.80 -3.40 1.95
C PHE A 341 -15.01 -4.24 0.93
N THR A 342 -15.51 -4.40 -0.30
CA THR A 342 -14.87 -5.15 -1.40
C THR A 342 -15.08 -4.49 -2.76
N THR A 343 -14.25 -4.81 -3.76
CA THR A 343 -14.35 -4.26 -5.12
C THR A 343 -14.76 -5.31 -6.16
N ARG A 344 -15.35 -4.86 -7.27
CA ARG A 344 -15.70 -5.70 -8.43
C ARG A 344 -14.55 -5.89 -9.41
N ALA A 345 -13.58 -4.99 -9.46
CA ALA A 345 -12.46 -5.06 -10.39
C ALA A 345 -11.18 -4.45 -9.79
N LEU A 346 -10.03 -5.00 -10.16
CA LEU A 346 -8.70 -4.43 -9.95
C LEU A 346 -7.80 -4.76 -11.15
N SER A 347 -6.66 -4.07 -11.30
CA SER A 347 -5.67 -4.41 -12.33
C SER A 347 -4.21 -4.50 -11.84
N SER A 348 -3.95 -4.27 -10.55
CA SER A 348 -2.59 -4.29 -9.97
C SER A 348 -1.85 -5.63 -10.06
N ALA A 349 -2.55 -6.75 -10.30
CA ALA A 349 -1.96 -8.09 -10.38
C ALA A 349 -1.38 -8.42 -11.78
N THR A 350 -2.13 -8.12 -12.84
CA THR A 350 -1.84 -8.58 -14.22
C THR A 350 -1.90 -7.50 -15.29
N GLY A 351 -2.36 -6.28 -14.95
CA GLY A 351 -2.68 -5.21 -15.90
C GLY A 351 -4.05 -5.36 -16.58
N LEU A 352 -4.68 -6.54 -16.52
CA LEU A 352 -6.07 -6.77 -16.93
C LEU A 352 -7.04 -6.34 -15.82
N ALA A 353 -8.23 -5.87 -16.17
CA ALA A 353 -9.28 -5.53 -15.20
C ALA A 353 -10.07 -6.79 -14.83
N LEU A 354 -9.77 -7.39 -13.67
CA LEU A 354 -10.31 -8.68 -13.23
C LEU A 354 -10.99 -8.56 -11.85
N SER A 355 -12.02 -9.36 -11.60
CA SER A 355 -12.59 -9.46 -10.25
C SER A 355 -11.61 -10.13 -9.26
N PRO A 356 -11.79 -9.96 -7.94
CA PRO A 356 -10.97 -10.66 -6.94
C PRO A 356 -10.99 -12.18 -7.15
N ARG A 357 -12.13 -12.77 -7.54
CA ARG A 357 -12.28 -14.19 -7.89
C ARG A 357 -11.55 -14.58 -9.17
N GLN A 358 -11.59 -13.73 -10.20
CA GLN A 358 -10.99 -14.00 -11.51
C GLN A 358 -9.46 -13.83 -11.54
N THR A 359 -8.87 -13.22 -10.50
CA THR A 359 -7.42 -12.99 -10.39
C THR A 359 -6.72 -14.20 -9.75
N PRO A 360 -5.78 -14.92 -10.41
CA PRO A 360 -5.13 -16.11 -9.87
C PRO A 360 -4.00 -15.81 -8.84
N GLN A 361 -4.18 -14.82 -7.99
CA GLN A 361 -3.28 -14.44 -6.89
C GLN A 361 -4.05 -13.92 -5.68
N SER A 362 -3.46 -14.04 -4.50
CA SER A 362 -3.92 -13.43 -3.25
C SER A 362 -3.90 -11.90 -3.35
N VAL A 363 -5.09 -11.28 -3.32
CA VAL A 363 -5.27 -9.83 -3.45
C VAL A 363 -6.27 -9.33 -2.40
N SER A 364 -5.93 -8.23 -1.73
CA SER A 364 -6.81 -7.49 -0.83
C SER A 364 -7.06 -6.08 -1.39
N VAL A 365 -8.22 -5.52 -1.08
CA VAL A 365 -8.51 -4.09 -1.34
C VAL A 365 -9.08 -3.45 -0.09
N ILE A 366 -8.48 -2.34 0.32
CA ILE A 366 -8.98 -1.46 1.37
C ILE A 366 -9.74 -0.33 0.67
N THR A 367 -11.07 -0.47 0.63
CA THR A 367 -12.00 0.43 -0.06
C THR A 367 -12.20 1.75 0.68
N ARG A 368 -12.71 2.77 -0.01
CA ARG A 368 -13.07 4.10 0.54
C ARG A 368 -13.97 4.01 1.79
N GLU A 369 -15.02 3.19 1.70
CA GLU A 369 -15.93 2.88 2.82
C GLU A 369 -15.19 2.23 4.00
N ARG A 370 -14.23 1.34 3.75
CA ARG A 370 -13.44 0.68 4.80
C ARG A 370 -12.43 1.62 5.45
N ILE A 371 -11.83 2.53 4.69
CA ILE A 371 -10.98 3.62 5.20
C ILE A 371 -11.79 4.49 6.17
N GLU A 372 -13.02 4.87 5.80
CA GLU A 372 -13.88 5.75 6.60
C GLU A 372 -14.48 5.08 7.83
N ALA A 373 -14.98 3.85 7.71
CA ALA A 373 -15.54 3.09 8.84
C ALA A 373 -14.50 2.93 9.98
N GLN A 374 -13.27 2.56 9.63
CA GLN A 374 -12.18 2.36 10.60
C GLN A 374 -11.53 3.69 11.01
N GLY A 375 -11.57 4.72 10.17
CA GLY A 375 -10.91 6.01 10.41
C GLY A 375 -9.41 5.94 10.12
N MET A 376 -9.05 5.30 9.00
CA MET A 376 -7.67 5.19 8.54
C MET A 376 -7.20 6.53 7.97
N SER A 377 -6.13 7.09 8.52
CA SER A 377 -5.59 8.40 8.16
C SER A 377 -4.41 8.31 7.19
N SER A 378 -3.67 7.20 7.24
CA SER A 378 -2.36 7.02 6.63
C SER A 378 -2.23 5.67 5.93
N LEU A 379 -1.26 5.56 5.01
CA LEU A 379 -0.94 4.30 4.34
C LEU A 379 -0.64 3.18 5.34
N SER A 380 0.09 3.48 6.43
CA SER A 380 0.25 2.57 7.57
C SER A 380 -1.06 1.98 8.06
N ASP A 381 -2.10 2.80 8.31
CA ASP A 381 -3.37 2.33 8.86
C ASP A 381 -4.06 1.31 7.94
N ALA A 382 -4.06 1.56 6.62
CA ALA A 382 -4.63 0.64 5.62
C ALA A 382 -3.82 -0.65 5.47
N VAL A 383 -2.49 -0.55 5.45
CA VAL A 383 -1.59 -1.72 5.36
C VAL A 383 -1.66 -2.55 6.66
N ALA A 384 -1.76 -1.91 7.83
CA ALA A 384 -1.99 -2.53 9.12
C ALA A 384 -3.37 -3.21 9.22
N ALA A 385 -4.39 -2.75 8.50
CA ALA A 385 -5.68 -3.43 8.38
C ALA A 385 -5.70 -4.57 7.35
N THR A 386 -4.68 -4.71 6.49
CA THR A 386 -4.66 -5.68 5.38
C THR A 386 -4.30 -7.11 5.86
N PRO A 387 -5.05 -8.17 5.48
CA PRO A 387 -4.69 -9.56 5.74
C PRO A 387 -3.30 -9.95 5.20
N GLY A 388 -2.61 -10.89 5.84
CA GLY A 388 -1.27 -11.34 5.42
C GLY A 388 -0.11 -10.38 5.67
N VAL A 389 -0.39 -9.09 5.91
CA VAL A 389 0.63 -8.06 6.14
C VAL A 389 0.84 -7.80 7.63
N TYR A 390 2.08 -7.62 8.05
CA TYR A 390 2.47 -7.14 9.36
C TYR A 390 3.14 -5.77 9.22
N THR A 391 2.77 -4.81 10.06
CA THR A 391 3.47 -3.53 10.20
C THR A 391 4.06 -3.41 11.60
N ALA A 392 5.22 -2.76 11.70
CA ALA A 392 5.89 -2.45 12.96
C ALA A 392 6.46 -1.03 12.91
N PRO A 393 6.35 -0.23 13.99
CA PRO A 393 7.07 1.03 14.07
C PRO A 393 8.57 0.72 14.08
N TYR A 394 9.34 1.36 13.20
CA TYR A 394 10.80 1.24 13.21
C TYR A 394 11.34 2.08 14.37
N ASP A 395 11.06 3.39 14.28
CA ASP A 395 11.30 4.44 15.27
C ASP A 395 10.53 5.70 14.80
N GLY A 396 11.02 6.89 15.15
CA GLY A 396 10.56 8.19 14.69
C GLY A 396 10.42 8.38 13.17
N ARG A 397 11.04 7.56 12.32
CA ARG A 397 10.97 7.67 10.85
C ARG A 397 9.66 7.19 10.24
N GLY A 398 9.03 6.16 10.83
CA GLY A 398 7.81 5.56 10.30
C GLY A 398 7.67 4.07 10.65
N GLU A 399 6.81 3.39 9.91
CA GLU A 399 6.62 1.93 10.00
C GLU A 399 7.32 1.19 8.87
N GLU A 400 7.65 -0.07 9.15
CA GLU A 400 8.10 -1.06 8.19
C GLU A 400 6.97 -2.06 7.88
N PHE A 401 6.82 -2.43 6.61
CA PHE A 401 5.75 -3.30 6.11
C PHE A 401 6.32 -4.65 5.66
N SER A 402 5.66 -5.76 5.99
CA SER A 402 6.11 -7.10 5.59
C SER A 402 4.95 -8.07 5.32
N ALA A 403 5.11 -8.94 4.32
CA ALA A 403 4.18 -10.03 4.02
C ALA A 403 4.96 -11.32 3.74
N ARG A 404 4.41 -12.46 4.15
CA ARG A 404 4.97 -13.81 3.90
C ARG A 404 6.46 -13.96 4.28
N GLY A 405 6.89 -13.24 5.31
CA GLY A 405 8.26 -13.26 5.84
C GLY A 405 9.27 -12.37 5.09
N PHE A 406 8.84 -11.56 4.13
CA PHE A 406 9.68 -10.63 3.36
C PHE A 406 9.16 -9.18 3.49
N PHE A 407 10.03 -8.18 3.30
CA PHE A 407 9.67 -6.77 3.42
C PHE A 407 9.02 -6.22 2.13
N ILE A 408 8.10 -5.26 2.28
CA ILE A 408 7.32 -4.68 1.19
C ILE A 408 7.96 -3.36 0.77
N HIS A 409 8.84 -3.41 -0.23
CA HIS A 409 9.51 -2.23 -0.81
C HIS A 409 8.81 -1.69 -2.08
N SER A 410 7.77 -2.38 -2.57
CA SER A 410 7.02 -1.98 -3.76
C SER A 410 5.76 -1.21 -3.36
N ILE A 411 5.91 0.11 -3.24
CA ILE A 411 4.79 1.05 -3.13
C ILE A 411 4.52 1.63 -4.52
N GLN A 412 3.25 1.70 -4.91
CA GLN A 412 2.81 2.23 -6.19
C GLN A 412 1.75 3.32 -5.98
N VAL A 413 1.67 4.26 -6.92
CA VAL A 413 0.54 5.19 -7.04
C VAL A 413 0.00 5.09 -8.45
N ASP A 414 -1.30 4.84 -8.59
CA ASP A 414 -1.98 4.62 -9.88
C ASP A 414 -1.29 3.54 -10.75
N GLY A 415 -0.77 2.49 -10.11
CA GLY A 415 -0.02 1.39 -10.74
C GLY A 415 1.45 1.68 -11.02
N VAL A 416 1.93 2.88 -10.73
CA VAL A 416 3.32 3.30 -11.01
C VAL A 416 4.22 3.08 -9.80
N SER A 417 5.17 2.15 -9.90
CA SER A 417 6.14 1.84 -8.84
C SER A 417 7.01 3.04 -8.45
N MET A 418 7.23 3.18 -7.14
CA MET A 418 8.28 4.00 -6.53
C MET A 418 9.21 3.07 -5.74
N GLU A 419 10.53 3.25 -5.88
CA GLU A 419 11.54 2.51 -5.11
C GLU A 419 11.55 3.05 -3.66
N TRP A 420 11.06 2.28 -2.68
CA TRP A 420 10.99 2.73 -1.28
C TRP A 420 11.92 1.95 -0.34
N GLU A 421 12.76 2.69 0.37
CA GLU A 421 13.67 2.19 1.41
C GLU A 421 13.39 2.90 2.75
N SER A 422 13.24 2.13 3.83
CA SER A 422 12.87 2.63 5.16
C SER A 422 13.98 3.44 5.84
N GLY A 423 15.23 3.30 5.41
CA GLY A 423 16.38 4.01 5.99
C GLY A 423 16.29 5.54 5.86
N TRP A 424 15.97 6.03 4.67
CA TRP A 424 16.11 7.42 4.22
C TRP A 424 14.80 8.04 3.69
N SER A 425 13.66 7.49 4.13
CA SER A 425 12.33 7.78 3.61
C SER A 425 11.91 9.25 3.81
N ALA A 426 11.33 9.86 2.78
CA ALA A 426 10.72 11.19 2.85
C ALA A 426 9.23 11.12 3.26
N GLY A 427 8.88 10.13 4.09
CA GLY A 427 7.55 9.96 4.68
C GLY A 427 6.56 9.16 3.82
N GLU A 428 7.04 8.28 2.93
CA GLU A 428 6.19 7.51 2.00
C GLU A 428 5.18 6.59 2.71
N THR A 429 5.53 6.02 3.88
CA THR A 429 4.59 5.24 4.73
C THR A 429 3.59 6.13 5.49
N ARG A 430 3.91 7.43 5.60
CA ARG A 430 3.05 8.50 6.15
C ARG A 430 2.29 9.24 5.05
N ASN A 431 2.11 8.63 3.87
CA ASN A 431 1.18 9.11 2.85
C ASN A 431 -0.25 9.15 3.41
N ASN A 432 -0.95 10.25 3.17
CA ASN A 432 -2.28 10.53 3.72
C ASN A 432 -3.39 9.98 2.81
N LEU A 433 -4.39 9.32 3.38
CA LEU A 433 -5.47 8.63 2.63
C LEU A 433 -6.62 9.52 2.13
N ALA A 434 -6.64 10.82 2.41
CA ALA A 434 -7.74 11.71 1.99
C ALA A 434 -7.84 11.89 0.46
N MET A 435 -6.71 11.86 -0.27
CA MET A 435 -6.65 11.98 -1.74
C MET A 435 -6.83 10.65 -2.50
N TYR A 436 -6.98 9.52 -1.81
CA TYR A 436 -7.04 8.19 -2.41
C TYR A 436 -8.44 7.57 -2.30
N ASP A 437 -8.88 6.87 -3.35
CA ASP A 437 -10.10 6.05 -3.34
C ASP A 437 -9.88 4.79 -2.51
N ARG A 438 -8.79 4.06 -2.81
CA ARG A 438 -8.52 2.74 -2.25
C ARG A 438 -7.02 2.43 -2.20
N VAL A 439 -6.69 1.42 -1.40
CA VAL A 439 -5.38 0.77 -1.40
C VAL A 439 -5.54 -0.69 -1.83
N GLU A 440 -4.94 -1.07 -2.95
CA GLU A 440 -4.89 -2.46 -3.44
C GLU A 440 -3.58 -3.11 -2.98
N VAL A 441 -3.62 -4.36 -2.50
CA VAL A 441 -2.43 -5.10 -2.05
C VAL A 441 -2.38 -6.48 -2.70
N VAL A 442 -1.33 -6.74 -3.47
CA VAL A 442 -1.11 -8.01 -4.19
C VAL A 442 0.00 -8.79 -3.48
N ARG A 443 -0.31 -9.95 -2.88
CA ARG A 443 0.65 -10.75 -2.10
C ARG A 443 1.43 -11.74 -2.98
N GLY A 444 2.66 -12.05 -2.56
CA GLY A 444 3.62 -12.87 -3.32
C GLY A 444 4.49 -12.05 -4.27
N ALA A 445 5.01 -12.68 -5.33
CA ALA A 445 5.91 -12.04 -6.29
C ALA A 445 5.13 -11.30 -7.39
N GLY A 446 5.09 -9.97 -7.34
CA GLY A 446 4.33 -9.09 -8.26
C GLY A 446 5.07 -8.63 -9.52
N GLY A 447 6.20 -9.25 -9.88
CA GLY A 447 7.20 -8.71 -10.81
C GLY A 447 6.73 -8.42 -12.25
N LEU A 448 5.59 -8.96 -12.68
CA LEU A 448 4.93 -8.61 -13.95
C LEU A 448 4.58 -7.11 -14.02
N MET A 449 4.00 -6.58 -12.94
CA MET A 449 3.55 -5.20 -12.84
C MET A 449 4.55 -4.32 -12.10
N THR A 450 5.15 -4.81 -11.01
CA THR A 450 6.05 -4.01 -10.17
C THR A 450 7.43 -3.80 -10.79
N GLY A 451 7.93 -4.81 -11.52
CA GLY A 451 9.30 -4.87 -11.99
C GLY A 451 10.25 -5.48 -10.95
N THR A 452 11.02 -4.64 -10.26
CA THR A 452 12.01 -5.07 -9.26
C THR A 452 11.42 -5.06 -7.85
N GLY A 453 11.92 -5.94 -6.98
CA GLY A 453 11.58 -5.96 -5.55
C GLY A 453 11.59 -7.36 -4.93
N GLU A 454 11.21 -7.43 -3.65
CA GLU A 454 11.12 -8.68 -2.89
C GLU A 454 9.83 -9.47 -3.19
N PRO A 455 9.80 -10.80 -2.98
CA PRO A 455 8.63 -11.65 -3.22
C PRO A 455 7.59 -11.57 -2.07
N SER A 456 7.38 -10.39 -1.51
CA SER A 456 6.52 -10.12 -0.34
C SER A 456 5.08 -9.78 -0.75
N ALA A 457 4.88 -8.56 -1.21
CA ALA A 457 3.67 -7.99 -1.78
C ALA A 457 3.99 -6.67 -2.50
N SER A 458 3.05 -6.13 -3.27
CA SER A 458 2.99 -4.72 -3.64
C SER A 458 1.77 -4.03 -3.06
N VAL A 459 1.89 -2.72 -2.83
CA VAL A 459 0.85 -1.86 -2.26
C VAL A 459 0.62 -0.70 -3.23
N ASN A 460 -0.55 -0.66 -3.87
CA ASN A 460 -0.90 0.35 -4.87
C ASN A 460 -2.01 1.28 -4.35
N MET A 461 -1.73 2.57 -4.27
CA MET A 461 -2.68 3.61 -3.88
C MET A 461 -3.33 4.20 -5.13
N ILE A 462 -4.65 4.10 -5.26
CA ILE A 462 -5.40 4.66 -6.39
C ILE A 462 -5.96 6.03 -6.01
N ARG A 463 -5.62 7.07 -6.76
CA ARG A 463 -6.11 8.44 -6.53
C ARG A 463 -7.63 8.52 -6.71
N LYS A 464 -8.26 9.44 -5.97
CA LYS A 464 -9.61 9.94 -6.28
C LYS A 464 -9.63 10.59 -7.67
N ARG A 465 -10.82 10.70 -8.28
CA ARG A 465 -11.00 11.25 -9.62
C ARG A 465 -11.98 12.42 -9.63
N ALA A 466 -11.93 13.23 -10.69
CA ALA A 466 -12.88 14.29 -10.97
C ALA A 466 -13.90 13.83 -12.01
N ASP A 467 -14.70 12.82 -11.65
CA ASP A 467 -15.70 12.17 -12.51
C ASP A 467 -17.13 12.68 -12.27
N SER A 468 -17.42 13.21 -11.08
CA SER A 468 -18.73 13.81 -10.72
C SER A 468 -19.22 14.85 -11.72
N ASP A 469 -20.45 14.68 -12.19
CA ASP A 469 -21.13 15.56 -13.14
C ASP A 469 -22.00 16.63 -12.45
N VAL A 470 -22.07 16.61 -11.11
CA VAL A 470 -22.70 17.60 -10.23
C VAL A 470 -21.69 18.18 -9.22
N PHE A 471 -22.01 19.32 -8.62
CA PHE A 471 -21.28 19.81 -7.45
C PHE A 471 -21.64 18.96 -6.24
N THR A 472 -20.63 18.32 -5.64
CA THR A 472 -20.76 17.48 -4.46
C THR A 472 -19.49 17.58 -3.63
N GLY A 473 -19.57 17.27 -2.34
CA GLY A 473 -18.40 17.27 -1.49
C GLY A 473 -18.63 16.73 -0.09
N GLN A 474 -17.53 16.69 0.67
CA GLN A 474 -17.51 16.35 2.07
C GLN A 474 -16.60 17.30 2.86
N VAL A 475 -17.07 17.69 4.04
CA VAL A 475 -16.30 18.41 5.06
C VAL A 475 -16.26 17.54 6.30
N GLN A 476 -15.05 17.30 6.82
CA GLN A 476 -14.82 16.40 7.95
C GLN A 476 -13.95 17.08 9.00
N GLY A 477 -14.29 16.89 10.27
CA GLY A 477 -13.51 17.36 11.42
C GLY A 477 -13.31 16.24 12.44
N GLU A 478 -12.15 16.21 13.08
CA GLU A 478 -11.75 15.15 14.00
C GLU A 478 -11.16 15.72 15.29
N LEU A 479 -11.52 15.11 16.43
CA LEU A 479 -11.01 15.43 17.76
C LEU A 479 -10.76 14.14 18.56
N GLY A 480 -9.58 13.96 19.16
CA GLY A 480 -9.25 12.73 19.87
C GLY A 480 -8.10 12.81 20.86
N SER A 481 -7.72 11.64 21.39
CA SER A 481 -6.60 11.46 22.34
C SER A 481 -5.32 12.15 21.89
N TRP A 482 -4.53 12.63 22.86
CA TRP A 482 -3.25 13.33 22.63
C TRP A 482 -3.41 14.62 21.79
N LYS A 483 -4.42 15.43 22.16
CA LYS A 483 -4.75 16.73 21.52
C LYS A 483 -4.96 16.64 19.99
N ASN A 484 -5.28 15.45 19.48
CA ASN A 484 -5.41 15.21 18.05
C ASN A 484 -6.59 16.01 17.50
N ARG A 485 -6.30 16.85 16.50
CA ARG A 485 -7.26 17.67 15.77
C ARG A 485 -6.93 17.62 14.27
N SER A 486 -7.92 17.27 13.46
CA SER A 486 -7.79 17.10 12.01
C SER A 486 -9.01 17.72 11.31
N GLY A 487 -8.81 18.25 10.11
CA GLY A 487 -9.88 18.84 9.29
C GLY A 487 -9.61 18.66 7.81
N MET A 488 -10.60 18.14 7.08
CA MET A 488 -10.55 17.83 5.65
C MET A 488 -11.71 18.50 4.90
N VAL A 489 -11.44 18.99 3.70
CA VAL A 489 -12.41 19.45 2.71
C VAL A 489 -12.12 18.74 1.38
N ASP A 490 -13.13 18.14 0.76
CA ASP A 490 -13.04 17.40 -0.49
C ASP A 490 -14.25 17.78 -1.36
N LEU A 491 -13.99 18.40 -2.52
CA LEU A 491 -14.98 19.05 -3.38
C LEU A 491 -14.80 18.57 -4.82
N SER A 492 -15.87 18.12 -5.49
CA SER A 492 -15.86 17.78 -6.92
C SER A 492 -16.97 18.51 -7.66
N ALA A 493 -16.68 18.98 -8.88
CA ALA A 493 -17.61 19.80 -9.68
C ALA A 493 -17.39 19.66 -11.20
N PRO A 494 -18.44 19.77 -12.03
CA PRO A 494 -18.28 20.19 -13.42
C PRO A 494 -17.82 21.66 -13.47
N LEU A 495 -16.90 21.97 -14.40
CA LEU A 495 -16.41 23.32 -14.67
C LEU A 495 -17.08 23.98 -15.88
N ASN A 496 -17.87 23.24 -16.64
CA ASN A 496 -18.61 23.75 -17.80
C ASN A 496 -20.03 23.18 -17.89
N ALA A 497 -20.92 23.88 -18.61
CA ALA A 497 -22.33 23.49 -18.73
C ALA A 497 -22.55 22.12 -19.40
N SER A 498 -21.64 21.72 -20.30
CA SER A 498 -21.62 20.40 -20.95
C SER A 498 -21.09 19.27 -20.06
N ARG A 499 -20.58 19.58 -18.85
CA ARG A 499 -19.96 18.64 -17.88
C ARG A 499 -18.75 17.86 -18.42
N SER A 500 -18.26 18.20 -19.61
CA SER A 500 -17.11 17.57 -20.26
C SER A 500 -15.78 17.95 -19.62
N VAL A 501 -15.72 19.06 -18.88
CA VAL A 501 -14.61 19.40 -17.99
C VAL A 501 -15.09 19.37 -16.55
N ARG A 502 -14.38 18.64 -15.69
CA ARG A 502 -14.65 18.49 -14.25
C ARG A 502 -13.37 18.68 -13.46
N ALA A 503 -13.49 19.11 -12.21
CA ALA A 503 -12.38 19.21 -11.28
C ALA A 503 -12.72 18.63 -9.91
N ARG A 504 -11.69 18.22 -9.18
CA ARG A 504 -11.76 17.83 -7.78
C ARG A 504 -10.58 18.41 -7.00
N MET A 505 -10.86 18.92 -5.81
CA MET A 505 -9.88 19.46 -4.87
C MET A 505 -10.05 18.81 -3.51
N VAL A 506 -8.95 18.34 -2.92
CA VAL A 506 -8.90 17.81 -1.55
C VAL A 506 -7.85 18.58 -0.77
N ALA A 507 -8.24 19.15 0.37
CA ALA A 507 -7.34 19.78 1.32
C ALA A 507 -7.52 19.15 2.71
N GLN A 508 -6.41 18.89 3.42
CA GLN A 508 -6.45 18.46 4.81
C GLN A 508 -5.29 19.07 5.60
N ALA A 509 -5.54 19.40 6.87
CA ALA A 509 -4.51 19.69 7.85
C ALA A 509 -4.80 18.97 9.18
N GLY A 510 -3.75 18.57 9.89
CA GLY A 510 -3.87 17.88 11.18
C GLY A 510 -2.70 18.15 12.12
N SER A 511 -2.95 18.05 13.42
CA SER A 511 -1.96 18.20 14.49
C SER A 511 -2.34 17.34 15.70
N ARG A 512 -1.39 16.57 16.22
CA ARG A 512 -1.55 15.71 17.40
C ARG A 512 -0.23 15.55 18.14
N ASP A 513 -0.30 15.33 19.44
CA ASP A 513 0.77 14.69 20.21
C ASP A 513 0.61 13.16 20.08
N THR A 514 1.46 12.36 20.73
CA THR A 514 1.21 10.92 20.93
C THR A 514 1.18 10.54 22.40
N PHE A 515 1.17 9.24 22.69
CA PHE A 515 1.35 8.70 24.04
C PHE A 515 2.81 8.74 24.52
N ARG A 516 3.76 9.08 23.64
CA ARG A 516 5.18 9.23 23.98
C ARG A 516 5.50 10.70 24.26
N ASP A 517 6.33 10.93 25.27
CA ASP A 517 6.72 12.27 25.66
C ASP A 517 7.44 12.99 24.52
N ARG A 518 7.08 14.28 24.36
CA ARG A 518 7.55 15.22 23.34
C ARG A 518 7.19 14.88 21.89
N GLU A 519 6.76 13.66 21.58
CA GLU A 519 6.46 13.22 20.22
C GLU A 519 5.19 13.92 19.67
N HIS A 520 5.39 14.84 18.72
CA HIS A 520 4.34 15.63 18.09
C HIS A 520 4.33 15.44 16.58
N PHE A 521 3.14 15.30 16.00
CA PHE A 521 2.91 15.19 14.55
C PHE A 521 2.01 16.31 14.08
N SER A 522 2.44 17.02 13.02
CA SER A 522 1.53 17.80 12.18
C SER A 522 1.66 17.38 10.72
N ASN A 523 0.57 17.42 9.97
CA ASN A 523 0.55 17.10 8.55
C ASN A 523 -0.34 18.06 7.75
N SER A 524 -0.09 18.15 6.46
CA SER A 524 -0.90 18.92 5.53
C SER A 524 -0.85 18.30 4.13
N LEU A 525 -1.98 18.35 3.44
CA LEU A 525 -2.20 17.83 2.08
C LEU A 525 -3.01 18.86 1.30
N LEU A 526 -2.59 19.14 0.07
CA LEU A 526 -3.41 19.75 -0.96
C LEU A 526 -3.28 18.90 -2.23
N TYR A 527 -4.40 18.49 -2.79
CA TYR A 527 -4.50 17.70 -4.01
C TYR A 527 -5.54 18.34 -4.93
N GLY A 528 -5.23 18.42 -6.22
CA GLY A 528 -6.14 18.91 -7.24
C GLY A 528 -6.00 18.11 -8.54
N THR A 529 -7.13 17.81 -9.18
CA THR A 529 -7.15 17.19 -10.51
C THR A 529 -8.30 17.72 -11.36
N VAL A 530 -8.10 17.71 -12.67
CA VAL A 530 -9.07 18.09 -13.70
C VAL A 530 -9.17 16.94 -14.70
N GLU A 531 -10.39 16.52 -15.02
CA GLU A 531 -10.68 15.59 -16.12
C GLU A 531 -11.43 16.32 -17.22
N ALA A 532 -10.89 16.25 -18.45
CA ALA A 532 -11.48 16.82 -19.65
C ALA A 532 -11.74 15.71 -20.69
N ASP A 533 -13.00 15.48 -21.03
CA ASP A 533 -13.41 14.71 -22.19
C ASP A 533 -13.15 15.56 -23.45
N LEU A 534 -12.07 15.23 -24.18
CA LEU A 534 -11.67 15.86 -25.44
C LEU A 534 -12.52 15.37 -26.61
N SER A 535 -13.06 14.15 -26.49
CA SER A 535 -14.15 13.59 -27.30
C SER A 535 -14.78 12.43 -26.53
N ASP A 536 -15.91 11.89 -27.00
CA ASP A 536 -16.59 10.72 -26.39
C ASP A 536 -15.66 9.50 -26.23
N ALA A 537 -14.62 9.42 -27.06
CA ALA A 537 -13.59 8.39 -27.03
C ALA A 537 -12.35 8.75 -26.19
N THR A 538 -12.11 10.03 -25.87
CA THR A 538 -10.80 10.52 -25.42
C THR A 538 -10.90 11.43 -24.20
N ARG A 539 -10.26 11.03 -23.10
CA ARG A 539 -10.16 11.82 -21.86
C ARG A 539 -8.72 12.15 -21.51
N LEU A 540 -8.47 13.42 -21.18
CA LEU A 540 -7.26 13.89 -20.54
C LEU A 540 -7.53 14.14 -19.05
N THR A 541 -6.70 13.58 -18.17
CA THR A 541 -6.65 13.88 -16.73
C THR A 541 -5.34 14.59 -16.44
N VAL A 542 -5.36 15.68 -15.68
CA VAL A 542 -4.16 16.38 -15.19
C VAL A 542 -4.33 16.62 -13.69
N GLY A 543 -3.25 16.58 -12.92
CA GLY A 543 -3.33 16.93 -11.50
C GLY A 543 -1.98 17.10 -10.80
N ALA A 544 -2.07 17.53 -9.55
CA ALA A 544 -0.93 17.72 -8.68
C ALA A 544 -1.28 17.39 -7.22
N ASP A 545 -0.30 16.92 -6.46
CA ASP A 545 -0.37 16.82 -4.98
C ASP A 545 0.83 17.51 -4.32
N TRP A 546 0.54 18.28 -3.27
CA TRP A 546 1.48 18.85 -2.31
C TRP A 546 1.20 18.22 -0.94
N LYS A 547 2.24 17.65 -0.33
CA LYS A 547 2.17 17.01 0.99
C LYS A 547 3.31 17.51 1.86
N ARG A 548 3.02 17.73 3.14
CA ARG A 548 4.03 18.07 4.15
C ARG A 548 3.74 17.32 5.44
N ASN A 549 4.74 16.60 5.95
CA ASN A 549 4.72 15.95 7.24
C ASN A 549 5.75 16.61 8.15
N ARG A 550 5.38 16.99 9.37
CA ARG A 550 6.29 17.59 10.36
C ARG A 550 6.17 16.89 11.72
N PRO A 551 6.82 15.72 11.87
CA PRO A 551 7.03 15.09 13.16
C PRO A 551 8.20 15.75 13.91
N ARG A 552 8.07 15.86 15.24
CA ARG A 552 9.03 16.46 16.18
C ARG A 552 9.06 15.66 17.50
N GLY A 553 10.13 15.79 18.29
CA GLY A 553 10.31 15.04 19.54
C GLY A 553 10.33 13.53 19.28
N ILE A 554 10.90 13.12 18.15
CA ILE A 554 10.86 11.75 17.67
C ILE A 554 12.08 10.93 18.13
N PRO A 555 11.88 9.73 18.71
CA PRO A 555 12.99 8.86 19.09
C PRO A 555 13.65 8.27 17.84
N TRP A 556 14.97 8.07 17.88
CA TRP A 556 15.71 7.35 16.84
C TRP A 556 16.22 6.03 17.43
N GLY A 557 15.90 4.92 16.77
CA GLY A 557 15.82 3.62 17.43
C GLY A 557 14.66 3.49 18.44
N GLY A 558 14.51 2.30 19.02
CA GLY A 558 13.62 2.04 20.16
C GLY A 558 14.29 2.29 21.53
N LEU A 559 13.67 1.75 22.59
CA LEU A 559 14.17 1.79 23.96
C LEU A 559 15.19 0.67 24.23
N ILE A 560 16.25 0.99 24.99
CA ILE A 560 17.37 0.10 25.32
C ILE A 560 16.93 -0.87 26.46
N PRO A 561 16.98 -2.20 26.30
CA PRO A 561 16.28 -3.10 27.23
C PRO A 561 17.17 -3.74 28.31
N TRP A 562 18.36 -3.21 28.58
CA TRP A 562 19.24 -3.61 29.70
C TRP A 562 19.90 -2.41 30.37
N TYR A 563 20.17 -2.52 31.68
CA TYR A 563 21.12 -1.67 32.40
C TYR A 563 22.58 -2.19 32.26
N SER A 564 23.55 -1.42 32.73
CA SER A 564 24.97 -1.80 32.80
C SER A 564 25.29 -2.96 33.74
N ASP A 565 24.35 -3.40 34.60
CA ASP A 565 24.44 -4.62 35.41
C ASP A 565 23.91 -5.87 34.65
N GLY A 566 23.44 -5.70 33.41
CA GLY A 566 22.86 -6.77 32.59
C GLY A 566 21.43 -7.14 32.97
N SER A 567 20.81 -6.47 33.96
CA SER A 567 19.40 -6.66 34.30
C SER A 567 18.47 -5.84 33.40
N ARG A 568 17.16 -6.15 33.41
CA ARG A 568 16.18 -5.60 32.47
C ARG A 568 15.58 -4.27 32.94
N ILE A 569 15.47 -3.31 32.03
CA ILE A 569 14.76 -2.04 32.26
C ILE A 569 13.26 -2.22 32.00
N ASP A 570 12.41 -1.86 32.97
CA ASP A 570 10.96 -1.77 32.79
C ASP A 570 10.56 -0.32 32.47
N TRP A 571 10.53 0.01 31.18
CA TRP A 571 10.25 1.36 30.71
C TRP A 571 8.77 1.71 30.84
N GLN A 572 8.48 2.93 31.30
CA GLN A 572 7.13 3.50 31.22
C GLN A 572 6.68 3.62 29.75
N ARG A 573 5.39 3.37 29.47
CA ARG A 573 4.85 3.31 28.09
C ARG A 573 5.11 4.57 27.25
N GLY A 574 5.11 5.74 27.89
CA GLY A 574 5.33 7.03 27.23
C GLY A 574 6.79 7.52 27.22
N TYR A 575 7.71 6.82 27.89
CA TYR A 575 9.08 7.29 28.01
C TYR A 575 9.76 7.42 26.63
N SER A 576 10.56 8.47 26.48
CA SER A 576 11.20 8.85 25.22
C SER A 576 12.64 9.32 25.48
N LEU A 577 13.57 8.85 24.64
CA LEU A 577 14.96 9.35 24.59
C LEU A 577 15.14 10.47 23.54
N ALA A 578 14.05 10.97 22.96
CA ALA A 578 14.09 12.02 21.94
C ALA A 578 14.33 13.40 22.56
N PRO A 579 15.31 14.20 22.10
CA PRO A 579 15.45 15.60 22.53
C PRO A 579 14.43 16.51 21.85
N HIS A 580 14.17 17.70 22.41
CA HIS A 580 13.14 18.63 21.90
C HIS A 580 13.31 19.04 20.42
N TRP A 581 14.54 19.16 19.94
CA TRP A 581 14.87 19.55 18.55
C TRP A 581 14.76 18.41 17.54
N SER A 582 14.61 17.15 17.99
CA SER A 582 14.56 15.99 17.08
C SER A 582 13.36 16.09 16.13
N GLN A 583 13.59 15.83 14.84
CA GLN A 583 12.59 16.01 13.79
C GLN A 583 12.85 15.08 12.60
N TRP A 584 11.80 14.78 11.85
CA TRP A 584 11.88 14.09 10.55
C TRP A 584 10.93 14.77 9.57
N HIS A 585 11.14 16.08 9.36
CA HIS A 585 10.33 16.87 8.44
C HIS A 585 10.43 16.27 7.04
N SER A 586 9.31 16.19 6.32
CA SER A 586 9.33 15.85 4.90
C SER A 586 8.31 16.64 4.10
N SER A 587 8.58 16.78 2.80
CA SER A 587 7.62 17.30 1.82
C SER A 587 7.64 16.45 0.57
N GLN A 588 6.50 16.35 -0.13
CA GLN A 588 6.40 15.74 -1.45
C GLN A 588 5.56 16.63 -2.36
N ASN A 589 6.03 16.82 -3.58
CA ASN A 589 5.34 17.52 -4.66
C ASN A 589 5.24 16.56 -5.85
N THR A 590 4.04 16.22 -6.28
CA THR A 590 3.82 15.40 -7.48
C THR A 590 3.02 16.17 -8.51
N VAL A 591 3.38 16.03 -9.78
CA VAL A 591 2.55 16.43 -10.94
C VAL A 591 2.36 15.22 -11.84
N PHE A 592 1.15 15.06 -12.39
CA PHE A 592 0.80 13.93 -13.24
C PHE A 592 -0.18 14.30 -14.35
N ALA A 593 -0.13 13.54 -15.43
CA ALA A 593 -1.09 13.59 -16.52
C ALA A 593 -1.37 12.17 -17.03
N LYS A 594 -2.63 11.89 -17.37
CA LYS A 594 -3.08 10.64 -17.98
C LYS A 594 -3.94 10.93 -19.21
N LEU A 595 -3.61 10.33 -20.35
CA LEU A 595 -4.46 10.28 -21.52
C LEU A 595 -5.11 8.89 -21.61
N SER A 596 -6.42 8.85 -21.81
CA SER A 596 -7.22 7.63 -21.98
C SER A 596 -7.96 7.73 -23.31
N HIS A 597 -7.76 6.80 -24.22
CA HIS A 597 -8.43 6.77 -25.53
C HIS A 597 -9.02 5.38 -25.83
N ASN A 598 -10.32 5.33 -26.10
CA ASN A 598 -11.03 4.13 -26.52
C ASN A 598 -11.08 4.10 -28.06
N PHE A 599 -10.32 3.22 -28.70
CA PHE A 599 -10.36 3.06 -30.18
C PHE A 599 -11.71 2.50 -30.65
N ASN A 600 -12.37 1.72 -29.79
CA ASN A 600 -13.70 1.13 -29.95
C ASN A 600 -14.12 0.51 -28.60
N SER A 601 -15.28 -0.16 -28.56
CA SER A 601 -15.81 -0.83 -27.37
C SER A 601 -14.93 -1.98 -26.83
N ARG A 602 -13.94 -2.46 -27.59
CA ARG A 602 -13.06 -3.58 -27.21
C ARG A 602 -11.63 -3.16 -26.89
N TRP A 603 -11.15 -1.98 -27.29
CA TRP A 603 -9.74 -1.60 -27.23
C TRP A 603 -9.52 -0.20 -26.65
N LYS A 604 -8.69 -0.14 -25.61
CA LYS A 604 -8.34 1.08 -24.87
C LYS A 604 -6.84 1.27 -24.78
N LEU A 605 -6.38 2.48 -25.07
CA LEU A 605 -5.04 2.99 -24.78
C LEU A 605 -5.08 3.87 -23.53
N GLU A 606 -4.10 3.69 -22.65
CA GLU A 606 -3.77 4.61 -21.57
C GLU A 606 -2.30 5.03 -21.66
N VAL A 607 -2.03 6.31 -21.45
CA VAL A 607 -0.68 6.88 -21.35
C VAL A 607 -0.61 7.69 -20.08
N ASP A 608 0.27 7.31 -19.15
CA ASP A 608 0.40 7.87 -17.81
C ASP A 608 1.80 8.44 -17.63
N ALA A 609 1.91 9.72 -17.30
CA ALA A 609 3.18 10.38 -16.99
C ALA A 609 3.08 11.06 -15.62
N GLN A 610 4.06 10.83 -14.74
CA GLN A 610 4.16 11.57 -13.48
C GLN A 610 5.60 11.88 -13.06
N LYS A 611 5.76 13.01 -12.38
CA LYS A 611 7.02 13.46 -11.78
C LYS A 611 6.76 13.80 -10.32
N SER A 612 7.49 13.15 -9.41
CA SER A 612 7.43 13.41 -7.97
C SER A 612 8.79 13.91 -7.49
N ARG A 613 8.82 14.92 -6.63
CA ARG A 613 9.99 15.33 -5.86
C ARG A 613 9.64 15.36 -4.38
N SER A 614 10.32 14.53 -3.60
CA SER A 614 10.24 14.51 -2.15
C SER A 614 11.53 15.02 -1.51
N THR A 615 11.42 15.66 -0.35
CA THR A 615 12.56 16.09 0.47
C THR A 615 12.39 15.63 1.91
N ALA A 616 13.50 15.35 2.60
CA ALA A 616 13.54 15.14 4.04
C ALA A 616 14.58 16.08 4.68
N ASP A 617 14.23 16.61 5.86
CA ASP A 617 15.04 17.41 6.78
C ASP A 617 14.91 16.70 8.14
N VAL A 618 15.98 16.02 8.55
CA VAL A 618 15.98 15.09 9.68
C VAL A 618 17.04 15.52 10.68
N LYS A 619 16.69 15.61 11.96
CA LYS A 619 17.63 15.78 13.08
C LYS A 619 17.33 14.74 14.15
N VAL A 620 18.31 13.93 14.51
CA VAL A 620 18.14 12.77 15.39
C VAL A 620 19.29 12.62 16.38
N LEU A 621 18.99 11.93 17.48
CA LEU A 621 19.93 11.58 18.55
C LEU A 621 19.91 10.06 18.71
N TRP A 622 21.07 9.41 18.61
CA TRP A 622 21.24 7.98 18.82
C TRP A 622 21.89 7.73 20.17
N PRO A 623 21.12 7.46 21.24
CA PRO A 623 21.68 7.02 22.51
C PRO A 623 22.20 5.58 22.39
N GLU A 624 23.40 5.29 22.89
CA GLU A 624 24.08 4.00 22.81
C GLU A 624 24.78 3.65 24.14
N GLY A 625 25.07 2.36 24.35
CA GLY A 625 25.52 1.83 25.64
C GLY A 625 24.36 1.32 26.52
N TRP A 626 24.63 1.18 27.83
CA TRP A 626 23.67 0.70 28.81
C TRP A 626 23.74 1.55 30.07
N PRO A 627 22.62 2.14 30.55
CA PRO A 627 22.66 3.04 31.69
C PRO A 627 22.86 2.26 32.99
N ASP A 628 23.59 2.83 33.94
CA ASP A 628 23.65 2.33 35.30
C ASP A 628 22.29 2.44 35.99
N ARG A 629 21.97 1.41 36.78
CA ARG A 629 20.66 1.23 37.39
C ARG A 629 20.40 2.17 38.57
N ALA A 630 21.45 2.62 39.26
CA ALA A 630 21.31 3.51 40.41
C ALA A 630 21.33 4.99 40.01
N THR A 631 22.22 5.36 39.09
CA THR A 631 22.49 6.76 38.69
C THR A 631 21.81 7.17 37.38
N GLY A 632 21.42 6.21 36.53
CA GLY A 632 20.87 6.47 35.20
C GLY A 632 21.89 6.97 34.16
N LEU A 633 23.18 7.04 34.51
CA LEU A 633 24.27 7.53 33.66
C LEU A 633 24.88 6.40 32.81
N GLY A 634 25.68 6.74 31.78
CA GLY A 634 26.42 5.75 30.98
C GLY A 634 25.83 5.47 29.60
N LEU A 635 25.00 6.37 29.07
CA LEU A 635 24.67 6.39 27.65
C LEU A 635 25.55 7.42 26.92
N GLU A 636 26.25 6.97 25.89
CA GLU A 636 26.84 7.85 24.88
C GLU A 636 25.76 8.25 23.86
N THR A 637 26.01 9.29 23.07
CA THR A 637 25.06 9.73 22.03
C THR A 637 25.77 10.18 20.75
N GLU A 638 25.31 9.71 19.59
CA GLU A 638 25.60 10.34 18.30
C GLU A 638 24.50 11.37 17.96
N ARG A 639 24.90 12.57 17.51
CA ARG A 639 23.98 13.60 16.99
C ARG A 639 24.16 13.68 15.48
N ASP A 640 23.05 13.57 14.76
CA ASP A 640 23.04 13.60 13.30
C ASP A 640 21.97 14.53 12.74
N GLN A 641 22.30 15.25 11.67
CA GLN A 641 21.33 15.75 10.71
C GLN A 641 21.48 14.99 9.38
N TYR A 642 20.35 14.74 8.72
CA TYR A 642 20.31 14.24 7.34
C TYR A 642 19.40 15.09 6.47
N ASP A 643 19.90 15.49 5.30
CA ASP A 643 19.11 16.12 4.24
C ASP A 643 19.05 15.17 3.04
N ALA A 644 17.84 14.92 2.54
CA ALA A 644 17.63 14.05 1.38
C ALA A 644 16.68 14.67 0.35
N THR A 645 16.95 14.44 -0.93
CA THR A 645 16.05 14.73 -2.06
C THR A 645 15.88 13.47 -2.91
N ASN A 646 14.63 13.00 -2.97
CA ASN A 646 14.19 11.95 -3.89
C ASN A 646 13.47 12.59 -5.08
N THR A 647 13.78 12.16 -6.31
CA THR A 647 13.05 12.58 -7.52
C THR A 647 12.72 11.36 -8.37
N TYR A 648 11.43 11.14 -8.61
CA TYR A 648 10.90 10.12 -9.52
C TYR A 648 10.38 10.79 -10.80
N SER A 649 10.59 10.16 -11.95
CA SER A 649 10.10 10.62 -13.25
C SER A 649 9.75 9.43 -14.11
N ASN A 650 8.46 9.27 -14.39
CA ASN A 650 7.86 8.03 -14.83
C ASN A 650 6.99 8.28 -16.06
N ILE A 651 7.08 7.43 -17.07
CA ILE A 651 6.12 7.35 -18.16
C ILE A 651 5.77 5.88 -18.45
N ASN A 652 4.47 5.62 -18.55
CA ASN A 652 3.91 4.32 -18.90
C ASN A 652 2.92 4.47 -20.06
N LEU A 653 2.84 3.45 -20.90
CA LEU A 653 1.85 3.29 -21.95
C LEU A 653 1.29 1.88 -21.84
N ARG A 654 -0.02 1.73 -21.72
CA ARG A 654 -0.74 0.45 -21.66
C ARG A 654 -1.82 0.44 -22.73
N ILE A 655 -1.82 -0.57 -23.58
CA ILE A 655 -2.97 -0.94 -24.41
C ILE A 655 -3.61 -2.19 -23.81
N GLN A 656 -4.94 -2.19 -23.70
CA GLN A 656 -5.72 -3.33 -23.23
C GLN A 656 -6.94 -3.53 -24.13
N GLY A 657 -7.33 -4.79 -24.35
CA GLY A 657 -8.53 -5.06 -25.12
C GLY A 657 -8.82 -6.53 -25.39
N GLY A 658 -9.96 -6.77 -26.02
CA GLY A 658 -10.45 -8.10 -26.35
C GLY A 658 -10.19 -8.49 -27.81
N PHE A 659 -9.74 -9.72 -28.04
CA PHE A 659 -9.54 -10.35 -29.37
C PHE A 659 -10.28 -11.68 -29.46
N ASP A 660 -10.51 -12.20 -30.67
CA ASP A 660 -11.19 -13.48 -30.88
C ASP A 660 -10.21 -14.50 -31.49
N ALA A 661 -10.20 -15.72 -30.95
CA ALA A 661 -9.43 -16.84 -31.47
C ALA A 661 -10.10 -18.17 -31.12
N TRP A 662 -9.94 -19.18 -31.98
CA TRP A 662 -10.47 -20.55 -31.75
C TRP A 662 -11.97 -20.60 -31.37
N GLY A 663 -12.79 -19.69 -31.92
CA GLY A 663 -14.22 -19.59 -31.63
C GLY A 663 -14.58 -18.98 -30.26
N ARG A 664 -13.62 -18.37 -29.54
CA ARG A 664 -13.81 -17.78 -28.22
C ARG A 664 -13.21 -16.37 -28.15
N GLN A 665 -13.81 -15.51 -27.33
CA GLN A 665 -13.25 -14.20 -26.99
C GLN A 665 -12.19 -14.33 -25.89
N HIS A 666 -11.12 -13.56 -25.98
CA HIS A 666 -9.96 -13.52 -25.09
C HIS A 666 -9.57 -12.06 -24.78
N GLU A 667 -8.75 -11.86 -23.74
CA GLU A 667 -8.26 -10.53 -23.35
C GLU A 667 -6.74 -10.44 -23.48
N LEU A 668 -6.24 -9.25 -23.82
CA LEU A 668 -4.82 -8.90 -23.86
C LEU A 668 -4.60 -7.55 -23.14
N THR A 669 -3.51 -7.46 -22.39
CA THR A 669 -2.86 -6.19 -22.03
C THR A 669 -1.41 -6.24 -22.47
N ALA A 670 -0.90 -5.12 -22.99
CA ALA A 670 0.50 -4.93 -23.32
C ALA A 670 0.92 -3.50 -22.98
N GLY A 671 2.18 -3.30 -22.60
CA GLY A 671 2.64 -1.98 -22.22
C GLY A 671 4.15 -1.77 -22.18
N LEU A 672 4.49 -0.49 -22.23
CA LEU A 672 5.85 0.05 -22.14
C LEU A 672 5.93 0.88 -20.86
N SER A 673 7.05 0.77 -20.15
CA SER A 673 7.29 1.55 -18.93
C SER A 673 8.74 2.04 -18.89
N SER A 674 8.92 3.31 -18.48
CA SER A 674 10.22 3.91 -18.24
C SER A 674 10.17 4.76 -16.98
N ALA A 675 10.88 4.33 -15.94
CA ALA A 675 11.02 5.03 -14.67
C ALA A 675 12.48 5.48 -14.47
N ARG A 676 12.65 6.67 -13.90
CA ARG A 676 13.94 7.17 -13.39
C ARG A 676 13.74 7.66 -11.97
N HIS A 677 14.59 7.17 -11.07
CA HIS A 677 14.75 7.66 -9.71
C HIS A 677 16.12 8.32 -9.58
N LYS A 678 16.19 9.46 -8.89
CA LYS A 678 17.42 10.03 -8.37
C LYS A 678 17.26 10.26 -6.87
N LEU A 679 18.20 9.73 -6.10
CA LEU A 679 18.38 10.02 -4.68
C LEU A 679 19.69 10.80 -4.51
N VAL A 680 19.60 11.95 -3.85
CA VAL A 680 20.76 12.70 -3.32
C VAL A 680 20.54 12.86 -1.82
N GLY A 681 21.57 12.58 -1.01
CA GLY A 681 21.48 12.69 0.44
C GLY A 681 22.82 12.95 1.11
N PHE A 682 22.79 13.76 2.15
CA PHE A 682 23.94 14.18 2.96
C PHE A 682 23.67 13.91 4.44
N ARG A 683 24.74 13.65 5.20
CA ARG A 683 24.78 13.66 6.67
C ARG A 683 25.61 14.85 7.14
N PHE A 684 25.27 15.37 8.30
CA PHE A 684 26.06 16.33 9.06
C PHE A 684 26.31 15.74 10.43
N LYS A 685 27.58 15.41 10.73
CA LYS A 685 28.01 14.72 11.94
C LYS A 685 28.89 15.63 12.82
N PRO A 686 28.29 16.47 13.69
CA PRO A 686 29.00 17.33 14.65
C PRO A 686 29.56 16.59 15.88
N GLY A 687 29.61 15.26 15.84
CA GLY A 687 30.30 14.43 16.83
C GLY A 687 29.48 14.06 18.05
N TYR A 688 30.04 13.09 18.78
CA TYR A 688 29.41 12.42 19.92
C TYR A 688 29.25 13.34 21.13
N GLY A 689 28.48 12.85 22.10
CA GLY A 689 28.32 13.40 23.44
C GLY A 689 27.92 12.29 24.41
N VAL A 690 27.57 12.64 25.64
CA VAL A 690 26.96 11.73 26.62
C VAL A 690 25.56 12.20 26.97
N LEU A 691 24.64 11.28 27.24
CA LEU A 691 23.34 11.61 27.83
C LEU A 691 23.52 11.86 29.34
N GLY A 692 22.67 12.72 29.91
CA GLY A 692 22.48 12.78 31.35
C GLY A 692 21.76 11.55 31.90
N SER A 693 21.41 11.60 33.19
CA SER A 693 20.62 10.56 33.86
C SER A 693 19.31 10.28 33.10
N ILE A 694 19.05 9.01 32.76
CA ILE A 694 17.77 8.61 32.17
C ILE A 694 16.56 8.84 33.09
N TRP A 695 16.78 9.06 34.39
CA TRP A 695 15.72 9.37 35.36
C TRP A 695 15.27 10.83 35.28
N ASP A 696 16.18 11.71 34.85
CA ASP A 696 16.00 13.16 34.83
C ASP A 696 15.94 13.74 33.40
N PHE A 697 16.00 12.89 32.37
CA PHE A 697 16.03 13.30 30.96
C PHE A 697 14.67 13.82 30.47
N ASP A 698 14.46 15.13 30.64
CA ASP A 698 13.26 15.86 30.22
C ASP A 698 13.18 16.14 28.70
N GLY A 699 14.29 15.99 27.97
CA GLY A 699 14.42 16.30 26.55
C GLY A 699 15.39 17.44 26.21
N GLN A 700 15.96 18.11 27.21
CA GLN A 700 17.03 19.11 27.02
C GLN A 700 18.34 18.41 26.58
N TYR A 701 18.78 18.71 25.36
CA TYR A 701 20.06 18.23 24.83
C TYR A 701 20.60 19.22 23.78
N PRO A 702 21.92 19.44 23.67
CA PRO A 702 22.49 20.28 22.61
C PRO A 702 22.11 19.79 21.21
N GLU A 703 21.69 20.71 20.34
CA GLU A 703 21.40 20.42 18.93
C GLU A 703 22.68 20.05 18.16
N PRO A 704 22.63 19.26 17.08
CA PRO A 704 23.72 19.15 16.13
C PRO A 704 24.10 20.52 15.52
N ASP A 705 25.41 20.84 15.54
CA ASP A 705 25.98 21.87 14.68
C ASP A 705 25.91 21.40 13.21
N THR A 706 25.25 22.19 12.37
CA THR A 706 24.99 21.84 10.96
C THR A 706 26.10 22.30 10.01
N THR A 707 27.21 22.84 10.52
CA THR A 707 28.32 23.40 9.72
C THR A 707 29.55 22.48 9.66
N VAL A 708 29.56 21.39 10.42
CA VAL A 708 30.70 20.48 10.61
C VAL A 708 30.33 19.05 10.18
N GLY A 709 31.32 18.31 9.65
CA GLY A 709 31.17 16.87 9.38
C GLY A 709 30.19 16.56 8.25
N ILE A 710 30.28 17.27 7.12
CA ILE A 710 29.43 17.05 5.95
C ILE A 710 29.90 15.79 5.19
N GLU A 711 29.07 14.75 5.20
CA GLU A 711 29.32 13.47 4.53
C GLU A 711 28.29 13.25 3.40
N PRO A 712 28.69 13.17 2.12
CA PRO A 712 27.79 12.68 1.08
C PRO A 712 27.47 11.20 1.35
N LEU A 713 26.19 10.89 1.60
CA LEU A 713 25.70 9.52 1.83
C LEU A 713 25.23 8.85 0.54
N HIS A 714 24.51 9.61 -0.30
CA HIS A 714 23.88 9.10 -1.50
C HIS A 714 24.00 10.10 -2.63
N HIS A 715 24.47 9.62 -3.78
CA HIS A 715 24.23 10.30 -5.05
C HIS A 715 24.02 9.24 -6.13
N THR A 716 22.81 8.66 -6.18
CA THR A 716 22.48 7.55 -7.08
C THR A 716 21.38 7.92 -8.07
N THR A 717 21.48 7.40 -9.30
CA THR A 717 20.38 7.39 -10.29
C THR A 717 20.07 5.95 -10.68
N THR A 718 18.84 5.51 -10.40
CA THR A 718 18.27 4.26 -10.93
C THR A 718 17.47 4.57 -12.19
N ARG A 719 17.63 3.77 -13.25
CA ARG A 719 16.81 3.76 -14.46
C ARG A 719 16.23 2.36 -14.67
N GLN A 720 14.94 2.27 -14.94
CA GLN A 720 14.29 1.03 -15.32
C GLN A 720 13.45 1.25 -16.57
N ARG A 721 13.64 0.40 -17.58
CA ARG A 721 12.82 0.33 -18.80
C ARG A 721 12.30 -1.08 -18.96
N ALA A 722 11.01 -1.25 -19.25
CA ALA A 722 10.46 -2.58 -19.47
C ALA A 722 9.32 -2.60 -20.49
N ILE A 723 9.26 -3.72 -21.22
CA ILE A 723 8.12 -4.15 -22.03
C ILE A 723 7.41 -5.25 -21.24
N HIS A 724 6.08 -5.22 -21.17
CA HIS A 724 5.29 -6.26 -20.52
C HIS A 724 4.03 -6.58 -21.32
N ALA A 725 3.57 -7.82 -21.22
CA ALA A 725 2.28 -8.25 -21.75
C ALA A 725 1.71 -9.40 -20.92
N ALA A 726 0.38 -9.49 -20.87
CA ALA A 726 -0.35 -10.61 -20.31
C ALA A 726 -1.65 -10.84 -21.10
N THR A 727 -1.96 -12.10 -21.39
CA THR A 727 -3.21 -12.50 -22.06
C THR A 727 -3.99 -13.47 -21.19
N ARG A 728 -5.32 -13.35 -21.20
CA ARG A 728 -6.29 -14.26 -20.59
C ARG A 728 -6.97 -15.04 -21.71
N LEU A 729 -6.53 -16.28 -21.89
CA LEU A 729 -7.09 -17.23 -22.84
C LEU A 729 -8.26 -17.97 -22.20
N HIS A 730 -9.40 -17.98 -22.87
CA HIS A 730 -10.58 -18.74 -22.45
C HIS A 730 -10.52 -20.10 -23.13
N LEU A 731 -9.97 -21.11 -22.44
CA LEU A 731 -9.72 -22.44 -23.00
C LEU A 731 -11.01 -23.28 -23.07
N ALA A 732 -11.87 -23.12 -22.06
CA ALA A 732 -13.24 -23.61 -22.03
C ALA A 732 -14.12 -22.53 -21.36
N GLU A 733 -15.42 -22.80 -21.16
CA GLU A 733 -16.26 -21.90 -20.35
C GLU A 733 -15.77 -21.73 -18.90
N PRO A 734 -15.49 -22.81 -18.13
CA PRO A 734 -14.97 -22.68 -16.78
C PRO A 734 -13.46 -22.40 -16.72
N LEU A 735 -12.68 -22.87 -17.71
CA LEU A 735 -11.21 -22.86 -17.66
C LEU A 735 -10.61 -21.66 -18.39
N ARG A 736 -9.91 -20.80 -17.66
CA ARG A 736 -9.18 -19.65 -18.19
C ARG A 736 -7.72 -19.67 -17.76
N LEU A 737 -6.82 -19.42 -18.70
CA LEU A 737 -5.38 -19.41 -18.50
C LEU A 737 -4.84 -17.99 -18.73
N ILE A 738 -4.14 -17.46 -17.74
CA ILE A 738 -3.41 -16.20 -17.84
C ILE A 738 -1.92 -16.51 -18.03
N VAL A 739 -1.36 -16.04 -19.14
CA VAL A 739 0.09 -16.12 -19.43
C VAL A 739 0.61 -14.70 -19.66
N GLY A 740 1.75 -14.37 -19.07
CA GLY A 740 2.37 -13.06 -19.26
C GLY A 740 3.87 -13.07 -19.02
N ALA A 741 4.52 -11.98 -19.41
CA ALA A 741 5.93 -11.75 -19.13
C ALA A 741 6.24 -10.25 -19.07
N ARG A 742 7.21 -9.88 -18.24
CA ARG A 742 7.87 -8.57 -18.25
C ARG A 742 9.35 -8.76 -18.60
N LEU A 743 9.83 -8.04 -19.61
CA LEU A 743 11.24 -7.95 -19.97
C LEU A 743 11.79 -6.61 -19.45
N THR A 744 12.62 -6.65 -18.41
CA THR A 744 13.16 -5.45 -17.74
C THR A 744 14.64 -5.24 -18.04
N SER A 745 15.00 -4.04 -18.49
CA SER A 745 16.38 -3.53 -18.41
C SER A 745 16.48 -2.52 -17.28
N TRP A 746 17.35 -2.80 -16.32
CA TRP A 746 17.58 -2.01 -15.10
C TRP A 746 19.03 -1.58 -15.02
N GLU A 747 19.26 -0.38 -14.51
CA GLU A 747 20.58 0.24 -14.37
C GLU A 747 20.59 1.13 -13.13
N ARG A 748 21.63 1.04 -12.30
CA ARG A 748 21.89 1.98 -11.21
C ARG A 748 23.33 2.47 -11.29
N GLN A 749 23.50 3.78 -11.26
CA GLN A 749 24.79 4.43 -11.14
C GLN A 749 24.85 5.19 -9.81
N GLY A 750 25.99 5.11 -9.12
CA GLY A 750 26.33 5.92 -7.95
C GLY A 750 27.60 6.72 -8.21
N GLU A 751 27.61 7.98 -7.81
CA GLU A 751 28.83 8.79 -7.71
C GLU A 751 29.54 8.46 -6.38
N ASP A 752 30.74 9.02 -6.16
CA ASP A 752 31.58 8.71 -4.99
C ASP A 752 30.97 9.29 -3.70
N THR A 753 30.97 8.52 -2.61
CA THR A 753 30.36 8.88 -1.32
C THR A 753 31.22 8.45 -0.14
N THR A 754 30.93 8.93 1.08
CA THR A 754 31.71 8.59 2.29
C THR A 754 31.72 7.08 2.59
N PHE A 755 30.70 6.33 2.17
CA PHE A 755 30.52 4.92 2.53
C PHE A 755 30.48 3.95 1.33
N GLU A 756 30.20 4.44 0.11
CA GLU A 756 30.18 3.62 -1.10
C GLU A 756 31.00 4.29 -2.23
N PRO A 757 32.00 3.60 -2.80
CA PRO A 757 32.77 4.15 -3.92
C PRO A 757 31.90 4.21 -5.19
N ALA A 758 32.24 5.12 -6.11
CA ALA A 758 31.53 5.32 -7.37
C ALA A 758 31.31 4.00 -8.13
N PHE A 759 30.08 3.74 -8.58
CA PHE A 759 29.68 2.45 -9.13
C PHE A 759 28.70 2.52 -10.31
N HIS A 760 28.70 1.47 -11.13
CA HIS A 760 27.73 1.23 -12.18
C HIS A 760 27.31 -0.25 -12.17
N GLN A 761 26.02 -0.51 -11.98
CA GLN A 761 25.43 -1.85 -12.02
C GLN A 761 24.33 -1.86 -13.09
N ARG A 762 24.31 -2.88 -13.95
CA ARG A 762 23.34 -2.99 -15.05
C ARG A 762 22.91 -4.43 -15.30
N HIS A 763 21.60 -4.65 -15.34
CA HIS A 763 20.95 -5.92 -15.62
C HIS A 763 20.03 -5.73 -16.82
N SER A 764 20.43 -6.23 -18.00
CA SER A 764 19.71 -6.00 -19.26
C SER A 764 18.78 -7.17 -19.60
N ALA A 765 17.57 -6.88 -20.10
CA ALA A 765 16.62 -7.87 -20.61
C ALA A 765 16.28 -9.03 -19.63
N VAL A 766 16.15 -8.74 -18.34
CA VAL A 766 15.73 -9.71 -17.31
C VAL A 766 14.27 -10.10 -17.54
N MET A 767 14.04 -11.36 -17.89
CA MET A 767 12.72 -11.92 -18.20
C MET A 767 12.03 -12.42 -16.92
N THR A 768 10.88 -11.83 -16.61
CA THR A 768 10.05 -12.14 -15.44
C THR A 768 8.72 -12.73 -15.90
N PRO A 769 8.57 -14.07 -15.90
CA PRO A 769 7.38 -14.75 -16.40
C PRO A 769 6.24 -14.76 -15.37
N TYR A 770 5.03 -14.91 -15.89
CA TYR A 770 3.78 -15.07 -15.16
C TYR A 770 2.96 -16.19 -15.79
N ILE A 771 2.48 -17.13 -14.97
CA ILE A 771 1.44 -18.07 -15.38
C ILE A 771 0.46 -18.29 -14.23
N GLY A 772 -0.84 -18.31 -14.54
CA GLY A 772 -1.87 -18.70 -13.60
C GLY A 772 -3.13 -19.18 -14.31
N ALA A 773 -3.79 -20.19 -13.75
CA ALA A 773 -5.05 -20.73 -14.27
C ALA A 773 -6.17 -20.52 -13.24
N VAL A 774 -7.38 -20.29 -13.74
CA VAL A 774 -8.63 -20.23 -12.96
C VAL A 774 -9.61 -21.20 -13.59
N TYR A 775 -10.22 -22.06 -12.76
CA TYR A 775 -11.25 -23.02 -13.16
C TYR A 775 -12.50 -22.74 -12.32
N ASP A 776 -13.58 -22.30 -12.97
CA ASP A 776 -14.86 -22.10 -12.31
C ASP A 776 -15.52 -23.45 -12.01
N ILE A 777 -15.87 -23.66 -10.75
CA ILE A 777 -16.51 -24.90 -10.26
C ILE A 777 -18.04 -24.78 -10.44
N ASN A 778 -18.56 -23.57 -10.26
CA ASN A 778 -19.96 -23.16 -10.48
C ASN A 778 -20.06 -21.63 -10.46
N ASP A 779 -21.26 -21.06 -10.38
CA ASP A 779 -21.50 -19.62 -10.42
C ASP A 779 -20.92 -18.82 -9.24
N SER A 780 -20.55 -19.46 -8.12
CA SER A 780 -19.95 -18.78 -6.95
C SER A 780 -18.47 -19.09 -6.74
N TYR A 781 -18.02 -20.33 -7.01
CA TYR A 781 -16.69 -20.80 -6.64
C TYR A 781 -15.77 -21.03 -7.85
N SER A 782 -14.48 -20.71 -7.69
CA SER A 782 -13.42 -21.07 -8.65
C SER A 782 -12.17 -21.55 -7.92
N ALA A 783 -11.53 -22.60 -8.45
CA ALA A 783 -10.18 -22.98 -8.07
C ALA A 783 -9.15 -22.17 -8.90
N TYR A 784 -7.97 -21.92 -8.34
CA TYR A 784 -6.87 -21.31 -9.07
C TYR A 784 -5.51 -21.88 -8.67
N ALA A 785 -4.54 -21.73 -9.56
CA ALA A 785 -3.12 -21.92 -9.27
C ALA A 785 -2.27 -20.92 -10.07
N SER A 786 -1.13 -20.50 -9.53
CA SER A 786 -0.18 -19.63 -10.23
C SER A 786 1.28 -19.86 -9.83
N ALA A 787 2.16 -19.50 -10.75
CA ALA A 787 3.60 -19.41 -10.56
C ALA A 787 4.06 -18.04 -11.06
N THR A 788 4.45 -17.17 -10.14
CA THR A 788 4.90 -15.80 -10.44
C THR A 788 6.34 -15.59 -9.98
N ARG A 789 7.04 -14.65 -10.63
CA ARG A 789 8.42 -14.30 -10.30
C ARG A 789 8.61 -12.79 -10.11
N ILE A 790 9.71 -12.44 -9.46
CA ILE A 790 10.25 -11.08 -9.30
C ILE A 790 11.77 -11.18 -9.15
N PHE A 791 12.50 -10.08 -9.33
CA PHE A 791 13.93 -10.03 -9.07
C PHE A 791 14.32 -8.75 -8.32
N ASN A 792 15.39 -8.80 -7.53
CA ASN A 792 15.92 -7.63 -6.83
C ASN A 792 17.45 -7.56 -7.00
N PRO A 793 18.01 -6.55 -7.69
CA PRO A 793 19.45 -6.34 -7.78
C PRO A 793 20.08 -6.16 -6.38
N GLN A 794 21.27 -6.73 -6.17
CA GLN A 794 22.00 -6.65 -4.91
C GLN A 794 23.36 -5.95 -5.08
N LYS A 795 23.82 -5.21 -4.07
CA LYS A 795 25.12 -4.50 -4.08
C LYS A 795 26.34 -5.42 -3.91
N LYS A 796 26.14 -6.68 -3.55
CA LYS A 796 27.20 -7.64 -3.19
C LYS A 796 28.06 -8.01 -4.41
N ARG A 797 29.39 -7.95 -4.26
CA ARG A 797 30.38 -8.37 -5.29
C ARG A 797 31.05 -9.70 -4.96
N ASP A 798 31.51 -10.39 -5.98
CA ASP A 798 32.18 -11.68 -5.88
C ASP A 798 33.72 -11.57 -5.74
N ARG A 799 34.38 -12.72 -5.60
CA ARG A 799 35.85 -12.86 -5.57
C ARG A 799 36.58 -12.42 -6.86
N HIS A 800 35.85 -11.90 -7.86
CA HIS A 800 36.37 -11.40 -9.13
C HIS A 800 36.01 -9.92 -9.37
N GLY A 801 35.30 -9.26 -8.44
CA GLY A 801 34.84 -7.87 -8.58
C GLY A 801 33.53 -7.70 -9.34
N GLY A 802 32.92 -8.79 -9.81
CA GLY A 802 31.62 -8.77 -10.46
C GLY A 802 30.49 -8.63 -9.44
N TYR A 803 29.46 -7.83 -9.74
CA TYR A 803 28.24 -7.87 -8.94
C TYR A 803 27.57 -9.24 -9.05
N LEU A 804 27.08 -9.76 -7.92
CA LEU A 804 26.26 -10.96 -7.93
C LEU A 804 24.99 -10.73 -8.76
N ASP A 805 24.61 -11.82 -9.43
CA ASP A 805 23.33 -12.04 -10.08
C ASP A 805 22.17 -11.59 -9.16
N PRO A 806 21.10 -10.94 -9.66
CA PRO A 806 20.01 -10.46 -8.80
C PRO A 806 19.39 -11.56 -7.94
N LEU A 807 18.88 -11.19 -6.76
CA LEU A 807 17.99 -12.04 -5.95
C LEU A 807 16.80 -12.45 -6.82
N LYS A 808 16.45 -13.74 -6.81
CA LYS A 808 15.36 -14.29 -7.62
C LYS A 808 14.23 -14.73 -6.70
N GLY A 809 13.13 -13.99 -6.71
CA GLY A 809 11.92 -14.31 -5.98
C GLY A 809 10.96 -15.13 -6.83
N GLN A 810 10.43 -16.23 -6.28
CA GLN A 810 9.35 -17.00 -6.88
C GLN A 810 8.23 -17.21 -5.84
N ASN A 811 6.98 -17.11 -6.29
CA ASN A 811 5.82 -17.50 -5.50
C ASN A 811 5.04 -18.56 -6.27
N LEU A 812 4.85 -19.72 -5.65
CA LEU A 812 3.94 -20.77 -6.09
C LEU A 812 2.70 -20.72 -5.20
N GLU A 813 1.52 -20.68 -5.79
CA GLU A 813 0.26 -20.51 -5.07
C GLU A 813 -0.85 -21.36 -5.69
N ALA A 814 -1.72 -21.89 -4.84
CA ALA A 814 -2.97 -22.52 -5.25
C ALA A 814 -4.07 -22.20 -4.24
N GLY A 815 -5.33 -22.21 -4.66
CA GLY A 815 -6.41 -21.87 -3.75
C GLY A 815 -7.81 -21.98 -4.33
N LEU A 816 -8.77 -21.66 -3.47
CA LEU A 816 -10.18 -21.48 -3.82
C LEU A 816 -10.54 -20.01 -3.65
N LYS A 817 -11.40 -19.51 -4.53
CA LYS A 817 -12.05 -18.20 -4.42
C LYS A 817 -13.54 -18.34 -4.56
N ALA A 818 -14.26 -17.46 -3.89
CA ALA A 818 -15.71 -17.44 -3.83
C ALA A 818 -16.22 -16.00 -4.00
N GLU A 819 -17.29 -15.86 -4.77
CA GLU A 819 -17.97 -14.59 -5.02
C GLU A 819 -19.48 -14.84 -4.79
N TRP A 820 -20.08 -14.07 -3.89
CA TRP A 820 -21.49 -14.17 -3.51
C TRP A 820 -22.17 -12.79 -3.55
N LEU A 821 -23.50 -12.78 -3.61
CA LEU A 821 -24.33 -11.56 -3.57
C LEU A 821 -23.94 -10.54 -4.66
N ASP A 822 -23.79 -10.99 -5.91
CA ASP A 822 -23.44 -10.17 -7.08
C ASP A 822 -22.14 -9.36 -6.91
N GLY A 823 -21.12 -10.04 -6.36
CA GLY A 823 -19.81 -9.47 -6.05
C GLY A 823 -19.75 -8.64 -4.77
N GLN A 824 -20.84 -8.54 -3.99
CA GLN A 824 -20.84 -7.80 -2.72
C GLN A 824 -20.10 -8.53 -1.59
N LEU A 825 -19.84 -9.84 -1.71
CA LEU A 825 -19.03 -10.61 -0.76
C LEU A 825 -18.02 -11.48 -1.51
N ASN A 826 -16.72 -11.29 -1.22
CA ASN A 826 -15.63 -12.07 -1.80
C ASN A 826 -14.90 -12.86 -0.70
N GLY A 827 -14.64 -14.14 -0.95
CA GLY A 827 -13.84 -15.01 -0.10
C GLY A 827 -12.67 -15.63 -0.85
N SER A 828 -11.57 -15.92 -0.15
CA SER A 828 -10.48 -16.74 -0.69
C SER A 828 -9.75 -17.55 0.37
N LEU A 829 -9.29 -18.73 -0.01
CA LEU A 829 -8.42 -19.62 0.76
C LEU A 829 -7.23 -19.98 -0.14
N ALA A 830 -6.02 -19.61 0.27
CA ALA A 830 -4.79 -19.81 -0.50
C ALA A 830 -3.75 -20.59 0.30
N VAL A 831 -3.05 -21.51 -0.37
CA VAL A 831 -1.82 -22.16 0.10
C VAL A 831 -0.65 -21.70 -0.78
N PHE A 832 0.49 -21.37 -0.18
CA PHE A 832 1.61 -20.79 -0.91
C PHE A 832 2.99 -21.29 -0.44
N GLN A 833 3.92 -21.32 -1.38
CA GLN A 833 5.36 -21.40 -1.12
C GLN A 833 6.06 -20.25 -1.84
N THR A 834 6.76 -19.43 -1.07
CA THR A 834 7.59 -18.33 -1.56
C THR A 834 9.06 -18.70 -1.38
N THR A 835 9.90 -18.52 -2.40
CA THR A 835 11.35 -18.78 -2.34
C THR A 835 12.14 -17.60 -2.86
N GLN A 836 13.24 -17.28 -2.19
CA GLN A 836 14.25 -16.31 -2.59
C GLN A 836 15.57 -17.06 -2.82
N ASP A 837 16.02 -17.09 -4.07
CA ASP A 837 17.30 -17.68 -4.49
C ASP A 837 18.30 -16.56 -4.88
N ASN A 838 19.56 -16.93 -5.15
CA ASN A 838 20.71 -16.03 -5.37
C ASN A 838 21.08 -15.14 -4.16
N PHE A 839 20.67 -15.50 -2.95
CA PHE A 839 21.04 -14.75 -1.74
C PHE A 839 22.56 -14.77 -1.54
N GLY A 840 23.21 -13.59 -1.55
CA GLY A 840 24.65 -13.49 -1.37
C GLY A 840 25.06 -13.82 0.07
N VAL A 841 25.84 -14.90 0.24
CA VAL A 841 26.50 -15.30 1.49
C VAL A 841 28.02 -15.12 1.37
N GLU A 842 28.71 -15.02 2.49
CA GLU A 842 30.15 -14.76 2.50
C GLU A 842 30.93 -15.93 1.87
N ASP A 843 31.94 -15.59 1.08
CA ASP A 843 32.77 -16.55 0.35
C ASP A 843 34.02 -16.95 1.16
N GLY A 844 33.81 -17.27 2.44
CA GLY A 844 34.86 -17.41 3.43
C GLY A 844 35.62 -16.09 3.65
N ASN A 845 36.89 -16.16 4.07
CA ASN A 845 37.70 -14.98 4.38
C ASN A 845 38.22 -14.22 3.14
N LEU A 846 37.61 -14.40 1.97
CA LEU A 846 38.03 -13.76 0.73
C LEU A 846 37.62 -12.27 0.69
N ARG A 847 38.40 -11.49 -0.06
CA ARG A 847 38.16 -10.05 -0.32
C ARG A 847 37.95 -9.80 -1.81
N VAL A 848 37.24 -8.74 -2.14
CA VAL A 848 37.00 -8.33 -3.53
C VAL A 848 38.32 -7.76 -4.11
N PRO A 849 38.79 -8.24 -5.28
CA PRO A 849 40.06 -7.79 -5.85
C PRO A 849 40.12 -6.28 -6.06
N GLY A 850 41.21 -5.66 -5.59
CA GLY A 850 41.40 -4.19 -5.68
C GLY A 850 40.76 -3.38 -4.56
N SER A 851 40.09 -4.04 -3.60
CA SER A 851 39.65 -3.43 -2.33
C SER A 851 40.53 -3.91 -1.17
N ALA A 852 40.66 -3.11 -0.11
CA ALA A 852 41.29 -3.56 1.14
C ALA A 852 40.33 -4.43 1.98
N ASP A 853 39.12 -3.92 2.22
CA ASP A 853 38.24 -4.43 3.28
C ASP A 853 36.92 -5.06 2.79
N GLU A 854 36.58 -4.98 1.49
CA GLU A 854 35.30 -5.49 1.00
C GLU A 854 35.28 -7.04 1.00
N GLN A 855 34.44 -7.60 1.87
CA GLN A 855 34.12 -9.02 1.92
C GLN A 855 33.62 -9.53 0.56
N ALA A 856 34.20 -10.62 0.04
CA ALA A 856 33.69 -11.27 -1.17
C ALA A 856 32.46 -12.14 -0.88
N TRP A 857 31.51 -12.16 -1.80
CA TRP A 857 30.24 -12.89 -1.66
C TRP A 857 30.06 -13.92 -2.77
N ARG A 858 29.26 -14.96 -2.48
CA ARG A 858 28.81 -15.97 -3.45
C ARG A 858 27.30 -16.18 -3.34
N ALA A 859 26.67 -16.56 -4.45
CA ALA A 859 25.25 -16.87 -4.48
C ALA A 859 24.94 -18.17 -3.70
N ALA A 860 23.87 -18.17 -2.93
CA ALA A 860 23.29 -19.34 -2.27
C ALA A 860 21.75 -19.32 -2.35
N LYS A 861 21.12 -20.36 -1.80
CA LYS A 861 19.67 -20.35 -1.52
C LYS A 861 19.43 -19.44 -0.32
N GLY A 862 18.47 -18.53 -0.42
CA GLY A 862 18.07 -17.63 0.66
C GLY A 862 16.97 -18.26 1.49
N VAL A 863 15.83 -17.57 1.57
CA VAL A 863 14.70 -17.92 2.44
C VAL A 863 13.59 -18.62 1.66
N LYS A 864 13.01 -19.66 2.27
CA LYS A 864 11.78 -20.33 1.85
C LYS A 864 10.68 -20.11 2.88
N THR A 865 9.61 -19.42 2.49
CA THR A 865 8.37 -19.34 3.26
C THR A 865 7.36 -20.37 2.75
N ARG A 866 6.67 -21.03 3.67
CA ARG A 866 5.46 -21.83 3.39
C ARG A 866 4.33 -21.36 4.29
N GLY A 867 3.10 -21.29 3.77
CA GLY A 867 1.96 -20.85 4.56
C GLY A 867 0.61 -21.00 3.88
N TYR A 868 -0.42 -20.53 4.58
CA TYR A 868 -1.78 -20.40 4.08
C TYR A 868 -2.44 -19.11 4.59
N GLU A 869 -3.35 -18.59 3.78
CA GLU A 869 -4.12 -17.37 4.00
C GLU A 869 -5.61 -17.65 3.78
N LEU A 870 -6.47 -17.09 4.63
CA LEU A 870 -7.92 -17.09 4.47
C LEU A 870 -8.38 -15.63 4.55
N GLU A 871 -9.24 -15.20 3.64
CA GLU A 871 -9.77 -13.84 3.58
C GLU A 871 -11.25 -13.84 3.21
N LEU A 872 -12.05 -12.98 3.85
CA LEU A 872 -13.46 -12.76 3.57
C LEU A 872 -13.76 -11.26 3.72
N ALA A 873 -14.13 -10.59 2.62
CA ALA A 873 -14.34 -9.15 2.57
C ALA A 873 -15.60 -8.78 1.77
N GLY A 874 -16.44 -7.92 2.34
CA GLY A 874 -17.69 -7.47 1.74
C GLY A 874 -18.87 -7.52 2.70
N ARG A 875 -20.07 -7.80 2.17
CA ARG A 875 -21.35 -7.74 2.89
C ARG A 875 -21.87 -9.12 3.26
N LEU A 876 -22.12 -9.36 4.54
CA LEU A 876 -22.74 -10.60 5.04
C LEU A 876 -24.27 -10.58 4.92
N ALA A 877 -24.88 -9.42 5.18
CA ALA A 877 -26.32 -9.19 5.16
C ALA A 877 -26.61 -7.71 4.89
N PRO A 878 -27.85 -7.29 4.56
CA PRO A 878 -28.18 -5.88 4.37
C PRO A 878 -27.78 -5.01 5.57
N GLY A 879 -26.78 -4.15 5.38
CA GLY A 879 -26.22 -3.30 6.45
C GLY A 879 -25.19 -3.97 7.37
N TRP A 880 -24.78 -5.21 7.11
CA TRP A 880 -23.71 -5.91 7.83
C TRP A 880 -22.51 -6.15 6.91
N ASP A 881 -21.42 -5.41 7.12
CA ASP A 881 -20.18 -5.54 6.35
C ASP A 881 -19.04 -6.15 7.21
N VAL A 882 -18.14 -6.91 6.59
CA VAL A 882 -17.04 -7.65 7.22
C VAL A 882 -15.74 -7.54 6.42
N GLY A 883 -14.62 -7.53 7.13
CA GLY A 883 -13.28 -7.78 6.61
C GLY A 883 -12.54 -8.69 7.59
N LEU A 884 -12.47 -9.98 7.27
CA LEU A 884 -11.80 -11.03 8.04
C LEU A 884 -10.58 -11.52 7.26
N GLY A 885 -9.46 -11.71 7.96
CA GLY A 885 -8.24 -12.29 7.45
C GLY A 885 -7.54 -13.15 8.49
N TRP A 886 -7.19 -14.38 8.13
CA TRP A 886 -6.27 -15.24 8.87
C TRP A 886 -5.03 -15.52 8.02
N THR A 887 -3.88 -15.63 8.67
CA THR A 887 -2.61 -15.93 8.02
C THR A 887 -1.75 -16.80 8.93
N GLN A 888 -1.21 -17.89 8.40
CA GLN A 888 -0.19 -18.69 9.05
C GLN A 888 0.95 -19.02 8.08
N PHE A 889 2.19 -18.70 8.46
CA PHE A 889 3.38 -19.05 7.68
C PHE A 889 4.59 -19.36 8.56
N SER A 890 5.56 -20.06 7.98
CA SER A 890 6.91 -20.18 8.54
C SER A 890 7.95 -19.96 7.45
N SER A 891 8.96 -19.15 7.77
CA SER A 891 10.12 -18.87 6.92
C SER A 891 11.33 -19.63 7.47
N LYS A 892 12.04 -20.34 6.58
CA LYS A 892 13.27 -21.06 6.89
C LYS A 892 14.37 -20.72 5.89
N ASP A 893 15.62 -20.76 6.31
CA ASP A 893 16.78 -20.57 5.43
C ASP A 893 17.21 -21.88 4.73
N ALA A 894 18.42 -21.89 4.16
CA ALA A 894 19.02 -23.06 3.51
C ALA A 894 19.52 -24.16 4.47
N SER A 895 19.79 -23.84 5.75
CA SER A 895 20.10 -24.83 6.79
C SER A 895 18.83 -25.51 7.33
N GLY A 896 17.70 -24.82 7.21
CA GLY A 896 16.41 -25.21 7.75
C GLY A 896 16.06 -24.47 9.05
N GLU A 897 16.90 -23.55 9.53
CA GLU A 897 16.61 -22.75 10.71
C GLU A 897 15.49 -21.72 10.49
N ARG A 898 14.82 -21.31 11.58
CA ARG A 898 13.69 -20.36 11.48
C ARG A 898 14.18 -18.91 11.45
N VAL A 899 13.98 -18.25 10.31
CA VAL A 899 14.35 -16.84 10.11
C VAL A 899 13.16 -15.87 10.20
N GLY A 900 13.44 -14.58 10.36
CA GLY A 900 12.41 -13.53 10.42
C GLY A 900 11.56 -13.59 11.69
N THR A 901 12.15 -14.02 12.81
CA THR A 901 11.52 -14.33 14.09
C THR A 901 10.79 -13.15 14.75
N THR A 902 11.20 -11.92 14.40
CA THR A 902 10.60 -10.64 14.80
C THR A 902 9.25 -10.35 14.12
N ARG A 903 8.86 -11.13 13.11
CA ARG A 903 7.58 -10.99 12.38
C ARG A 903 6.63 -12.16 12.75
N PRO A 904 5.34 -11.90 13.01
CA PRO A 904 4.42 -12.92 13.51
C PRO A 904 4.01 -13.91 12.42
N GLY A 905 4.43 -15.17 12.56
CA GLY A 905 4.04 -16.27 11.66
C GLY A 905 2.59 -16.74 11.81
N ARG A 906 1.78 -16.09 12.66
CA ARG A 906 0.34 -16.31 12.82
C ARG A 906 -0.34 -14.97 13.10
N MET A 907 -1.39 -14.63 12.35
CA MET A 907 -2.15 -13.39 12.50
C MET A 907 -3.64 -13.63 12.24
N LEU A 908 -4.49 -12.90 12.98
CA LEU A 908 -5.93 -12.77 12.77
C LEU A 908 -6.26 -11.27 12.74
N LYS A 909 -6.96 -10.82 11.71
CA LYS A 909 -7.53 -9.47 11.63
C LYS A 909 -9.01 -9.60 11.28
N LEU A 910 -9.87 -9.14 12.18
CA LEU A 910 -11.31 -9.00 11.94
C LEU A 910 -11.69 -7.54 12.10
N HIS A 911 -12.48 -7.01 11.18
CA HIS A 911 -13.29 -5.83 11.37
C HIS A 911 -14.70 -6.10 10.84
N THR A 912 -15.72 -5.59 11.51
CA THR A 912 -17.10 -5.66 11.04
C THR A 912 -17.88 -4.41 11.48
N GLN A 913 -18.87 -4.02 10.68
CA GLN A 913 -19.85 -3.00 11.05
C GLN A 913 -21.27 -3.49 10.78
N TYR A 914 -22.20 -3.16 11.66
CA TYR A 914 -23.62 -3.45 11.50
C TYR A 914 -24.48 -2.22 11.74
N ARG A 915 -25.23 -1.81 10.70
CA ARG A 915 -26.26 -0.78 10.77
C ARG A 915 -27.57 -1.43 11.24
N LEU A 916 -28.10 -0.93 12.36
CA LEU A 916 -29.26 -1.52 13.02
C LEU A 916 -30.56 -1.35 12.21
N GLY A 917 -31.58 -2.15 12.53
CA GLY A 917 -32.88 -2.12 11.87
C GLY A 917 -33.87 -1.09 12.45
N GLY A 918 -34.95 -0.83 11.70
CA GLY A 918 -36.13 -0.08 12.17
C GLY A 918 -35.81 1.31 12.69
N ALA A 919 -36.29 1.63 13.90
CA ALA A 919 -36.06 2.91 14.58
C ALA A 919 -34.57 3.25 14.78
N TRP A 920 -33.69 2.25 14.82
CA TRP A 920 -32.25 2.41 15.01
C TRP A 920 -31.46 2.50 13.69
N SER A 921 -32.13 2.59 12.53
CA SER A 921 -31.51 2.64 11.19
C SER A 921 -30.54 3.81 10.92
N LYS A 922 -30.46 4.77 11.84
CA LYS A 922 -29.44 5.85 11.88
C LYS A 922 -28.14 5.46 12.59
N LEU A 923 -28.12 4.36 13.34
CA LEU A 923 -27.00 3.90 14.16
C LEU A 923 -26.30 2.70 13.52
N THR A 924 -24.99 2.84 13.31
CA THR A 924 -24.07 1.74 12.94
C THR A 924 -23.11 1.48 14.09
N LEU A 925 -22.99 0.22 14.50
CA LEU A 925 -22.01 -0.24 15.48
C LEU A 925 -20.87 -0.96 14.75
N GLY A 926 -19.62 -0.69 15.14
CA GLY A 926 -18.42 -1.28 14.56
C GLY A 926 -17.54 -1.96 15.61
N GLY A 927 -16.83 -3.00 15.20
CA GLY A 927 -15.92 -3.75 16.06
C GLY A 927 -14.75 -4.35 15.28
N GLY A 928 -13.57 -4.32 15.88
CA GLY A 928 -12.35 -4.89 15.31
C GLY A 928 -11.54 -5.69 16.33
N LEU A 929 -10.98 -6.81 15.89
CA LEU A 929 -10.10 -7.68 16.67
C LEU A 929 -8.83 -7.96 15.86
N HIS A 930 -7.69 -7.44 16.31
CA HIS A 930 -6.38 -7.72 15.74
C HIS A 930 -5.61 -8.60 16.74
N TRP A 931 -5.28 -9.84 16.36
CA TRP A 931 -4.46 -10.76 17.15
C TRP A 931 -3.23 -11.20 16.36
N GLN A 932 -2.11 -11.35 17.07
CA GLN A 932 -0.89 -11.92 16.50
C GLN A 932 -0.20 -12.90 17.45
N GLY A 933 0.51 -13.85 16.85
CA GLY A 933 1.38 -14.78 17.56
C GLY A 933 2.62 -14.12 18.16
N ARG A 934 3.39 -14.93 18.90
CA ARG A 934 4.68 -14.56 19.52
C ARG A 934 5.69 -14.09 18.48
N ILE A 935 6.38 -12.99 18.77
CA ILE A 935 7.58 -12.52 18.04
C ILE A 935 8.76 -12.45 19.01
N TYR A 936 9.97 -12.61 18.48
CA TYR A 936 11.20 -12.54 19.27
C TYR A 936 12.43 -12.22 18.44
N LYS A 937 13.49 -11.76 19.09
CA LYS A 937 14.86 -11.79 18.60
C LYS A 937 15.75 -12.43 19.66
N ASP A 938 16.60 -13.36 19.25
CA ASP A 938 17.63 -13.95 20.10
C ASP A 938 18.86 -13.04 20.10
N VAL A 939 19.42 -12.80 21.28
CA VAL A 939 20.39 -11.74 21.58
C VAL A 939 21.39 -12.24 22.62
N GLN A 940 22.46 -11.49 22.87
CA GLN A 940 23.34 -11.74 24.02
C GLN A 940 23.06 -10.72 25.12
N ASN A 941 23.15 -11.14 26.38
CA ASN A 941 23.23 -10.22 27.51
C ASN A 941 24.54 -9.42 27.41
N PRO A 942 24.51 -8.08 27.53
CA PRO A 942 25.68 -7.25 27.28
C PRO A 942 26.80 -7.40 28.33
N VAL A 943 26.50 -7.95 29.50
CA VAL A 943 27.45 -8.11 30.62
C VAL A 943 27.87 -9.56 30.77
N THR A 944 26.93 -10.51 30.73
CA THR A 944 27.22 -11.93 30.98
C THR A 944 27.53 -12.73 29.71
N GLY A 945 27.32 -12.15 28.52
CA GLY A 945 27.43 -12.83 27.23
C GLY A 945 26.39 -13.94 26.99
N ALA A 946 25.52 -14.23 27.98
CA ALA A 946 24.58 -15.33 27.94
C ALA A 946 23.52 -15.10 26.83
N PRO A 947 23.09 -16.16 26.11
CA PRO A 947 22.03 -16.06 25.12
C PRO A 947 20.69 -15.77 25.80
N GLU A 948 20.07 -14.66 25.41
CA GLU A 948 18.76 -14.19 25.87
C GLU A 948 17.80 -14.03 24.69
N GLN A 949 16.52 -13.77 24.98
CA GLN A 949 15.50 -13.57 23.96
C GLN A 949 14.62 -12.36 24.27
N LEU A 950 14.80 -11.28 23.50
CA LEU A 950 13.83 -10.17 23.47
C LEU A 950 12.53 -10.73 22.90
N ARG A 951 11.41 -10.62 23.63
CA ARG A 951 10.17 -11.33 23.29
C ARG A 951 8.91 -10.52 23.55
N GLN A 952 8.02 -10.50 22.56
CA GLN A 952 6.60 -10.18 22.75
C GLN A 952 5.77 -11.45 22.63
N ASN A 953 5.04 -11.79 23.69
CA ASN A 953 4.10 -12.91 23.69
C ASN A 953 2.88 -12.60 22.81
N ALA A 954 2.13 -13.63 22.41
CA ALA A 954 0.90 -13.43 21.63
C ALA A 954 -0.09 -12.50 22.35
N TYR A 955 -0.78 -11.63 21.61
CA TYR A 955 -1.72 -10.65 22.15
C TYR A 955 -2.84 -10.35 21.17
N ALA A 956 -3.94 -9.79 21.70
CA ALA A 956 -5.05 -9.24 20.93
C ALA A 956 -5.30 -7.78 21.32
N LEU A 957 -5.76 -6.99 20.34
CA LEU A 957 -6.27 -5.63 20.50
C LEU A 957 -7.74 -5.62 20.06
N LEU A 958 -8.60 -5.12 20.93
CA LEU A 958 -10.03 -4.90 20.66
C LEU A 958 -10.24 -3.41 20.35
N ASN A 959 -10.91 -3.13 19.24
CA ASN A 959 -11.34 -1.80 18.82
C ASN A 959 -12.87 -1.79 18.69
N LEU A 960 -13.52 -0.68 19.03
CA LEU A 960 -14.98 -0.51 18.94
C LEU A 960 -15.33 0.86 18.36
N SER A 961 -16.46 0.97 17.67
CA SER A 961 -16.97 2.26 17.19
C SER A 961 -18.50 2.31 17.15
N ALA A 962 -19.05 3.53 17.15
CA ALA A 962 -20.46 3.81 16.92
C ALA A 962 -20.59 5.06 16.05
N ARG A 963 -21.36 4.97 14.96
CA ARG A 963 -21.65 6.07 14.03
C ARG A 963 -23.15 6.36 14.02
N TYR A 964 -23.52 7.62 14.19
CA TYR A 964 -24.91 8.08 14.14
C TYR A 964 -25.12 9.09 13.01
N GLN A 965 -26.14 8.86 12.19
CA GLN A 965 -26.53 9.68 11.04
C GLN A 965 -27.68 10.63 11.45
N PHE A 966 -27.37 11.88 11.76
CA PHE A 966 -28.36 12.86 12.26
C PHE A 966 -29.33 13.26 11.14
N THR A 967 -28.80 13.74 10.02
CA THR A 967 -29.51 14.05 8.76
C THR A 967 -28.87 13.22 7.63
N PRO A 968 -29.43 13.16 6.41
CA PRO A 968 -28.76 12.50 5.28
C PRO A 968 -27.34 13.01 5.02
N GLN A 969 -27.09 14.29 5.30
CA GLN A 969 -25.81 14.98 5.12
C GLN A 969 -24.85 14.79 6.32
N LEU A 970 -25.36 14.92 7.55
CA LEU A 970 -24.55 15.04 8.78
C LEU A 970 -24.51 13.74 9.58
N ALA A 971 -23.30 13.28 9.90
CA ALA A 971 -23.04 12.18 10.82
C ALA A 971 -21.91 12.49 11.81
N ALA A 972 -21.89 11.75 12.92
CA ALA A 972 -20.71 11.66 13.78
C ALA A 972 -20.37 10.20 14.09
N ARG A 973 -19.09 9.90 14.31
CA ARG A 973 -18.56 8.59 14.67
C ARG A 973 -17.63 8.72 15.87
N LEU A 974 -17.93 8.01 16.95
CA LEU A 974 -17.02 7.80 18.06
C LEU A 974 -16.32 6.45 17.87
N ALA A 975 -15.00 6.41 17.99
CA ALA A 975 -14.19 5.19 17.94
C ALA A 975 -13.26 5.11 19.16
N VAL A 976 -13.06 3.90 19.68
CA VAL A 976 -12.14 3.58 20.77
C VAL A 976 -11.25 2.42 20.34
N ASN A 977 -9.95 2.68 20.22
CA ASN A 977 -8.96 1.66 19.86
C ASN A 977 -8.23 1.16 21.11
N ASN A 978 -7.76 -0.09 21.07
CA ASN A 978 -7.16 -0.78 22.22
C ASN A 978 -8.03 -0.62 23.49
N VAL A 979 -9.31 -0.99 23.39
CA VAL A 979 -10.35 -0.83 24.42
C VAL A 979 -9.92 -1.45 25.76
N LEU A 980 -9.16 -2.55 25.73
CA LEU A 980 -8.66 -3.24 26.93
C LEU A 980 -7.37 -2.62 27.52
N ASP A 981 -6.88 -1.52 26.93
CA ASP A 981 -5.60 -0.85 27.24
C ASP A 981 -4.40 -1.81 27.36
N LYS A 982 -4.32 -2.77 26.43
CA LYS A 982 -3.26 -3.77 26.43
C LYS A 982 -1.91 -3.09 26.23
N GLN A 983 -0.98 -3.26 27.17
CA GLN A 983 0.45 -2.99 26.98
C GLN A 983 1.10 -4.11 26.15
N TYR A 984 1.82 -3.73 25.10
CA TYR A 984 2.54 -4.63 24.20
C TYR A 984 3.66 -3.89 23.47
N TRP A 985 4.71 -4.62 23.11
CA TRP A 985 5.77 -4.18 22.21
C TRP A 985 5.33 -4.36 20.76
N ALA A 986 5.32 -3.28 19.99
CA ALA A 986 4.99 -3.29 18.56
C ALA A 986 6.22 -3.57 17.67
N ASN A 987 7.43 -3.32 18.19
CA ASN A 987 8.70 -3.77 17.59
C ASN A 987 9.60 -4.35 18.70
N VAL A 988 10.36 -5.38 18.34
CA VAL A 988 11.31 -6.10 19.20
C VAL A 988 12.53 -6.47 18.36
N GLY A 989 13.73 -6.01 18.74
CA GLY A 989 15.01 -6.46 18.19
C GLY A 989 15.62 -5.61 17.07
N PHE A 990 14.94 -4.55 16.61
CA PHE A 990 15.55 -3.53 15.75
C PHE A 990 16.67 -2.81 16.52
N PHE A 991 17.93 -2.97 16.07
CA PHE A 991 19.14 -2.64 16.84
C PHE A 991 19.10 -3.08 18.31
N ASP A 992 18.50 -4.25 18.56
CA ASP A 992 18.32 -4.84 19.90
C ASP A 992 17.54 -3.98 20.89
N ARG A 993 16.72 -3.07 20.36
CA ARG A 993 15.81 -2.18 21.09
C ARG A 993 14.37 -2.70 21.05
N MET A 994 13.50 -2.07 21.84
CA MET A 994 12.07 -2.41 21.92
C MET A 994 11.20 -1.14 21.83
N THR A 995 10.08 -1.21 21.10
CA THR A 995 9.21 -0.04 20.85
C THR A 995 7.76 -0.35 21.23
N TYR A 996 7.20 0.40 22.19
CA TYR A 996 5.81 0.22 22.60
C TYR A 996 4.81 0.56 21.48
N GLY A 997 3.73 -0.23 21.43
CA GLY A 997 2.53 0.09 20.66
C GLY A 997 1.57 1.01 21.41
N ALA A 998 0.53 1.48 20.71
CA ALA A 998 -0.37 2.50 21.24
C ALA A 998 -1.26 1.96 22.39
N PRO A 999 -1.39 2.69 23.52
CA PRO A 999 -2.38 2.42 24.55
C PRO A 999 -3.80 2.78 24.05
N ARG A 1000 -4.81 2.67 24.92
CA ARG A 1000 -6.20 3.04 24.58
C ARG A 1000 -6.28 4.46 23.99
N SER A 1001 -6.93 4.60 22.84
CA SER A 1001 -7.19 5.90 22.19
C SER A 1001 -8.67 6.09 21.88
N VAL A 1002 -9.12 7.35 21.88
CA VAL A 1002 -10.49 7.75 21.52
C VAL A 1002 -10.43 8.77 20.38
N MET A 1003 -11.35 8.65 19.43
CA MET A 1003 -11.51 9.58 18.30
C MET A 1003 -12.98 9.87 18.04
N LEU A 1004 -13.34 11.15 17.93
CA LEU A 1004 -14.62 11.65 17.43
C LEU A 1004 -14.40 12.26 16.05
N THR A 1005 -14.98 11.64 15.02
CA THR A 1005 -15.06 12.18 13.65
C THR A 1005 -16.47 12.76 13.44
N VAL A 1006 -16.58 13.97 12.91
CA VAL A 1006 -17.83 14.59 12.42
C VAL A 1006 -17.70 14.82 10.92
N ASP A 1007 -18.75 14.51 10.17
CA ASP A 1007 -18.72 14.36 8.72
C ASP A 1007 -20.01 14.93 8.10
N TYR A 1008 -19.87 15.85 7.15
CA TYR A 1008 -20.97 16.52 6.45
C TYR A 1008 -20.79 16.39 4.94
N ARG A 1009 -21.74 15.76 4.24
CA ARG A 1009 -21.71 15.53 2.79
C ARG A 1009 -22.89 16.19 2.09
N PHE A 1010 -22.71 16.65 0.85
CA PHE A 1010 -23.73 17.31 0.04
C PHE A 1010 -23.63 16.93 -1.44
#